data_AF-A0A812UJ24-F1
#
_entry.id   AF-A0A812UJ24-F1
#
_cell.length_a   1.000
_cell.length_b   1.000
_cell.length_c   1.000
_cell.angle_alpha   90.00
_cell.angle_beta   90.00
_cell.angle_gamma   90.00
#
_symmetry.space_group_name_H-M   'P 1'
#
loop_
_entity.id
_entity.type
_entity.pdbx_description
1 polymer ?
#
loop_
_entity_poly.entity_id
_entity_poly.type
_entity_poly.pdbx_seq_one_letter_code
_entity_poly.pdbx_strand_id
1 'polypeptide(L)'
;IELRQAGYVEVNGADSNGIFDKLCKWLEQTWKAKRVQADPGYCALKFSCDVFSKRGREGENNMGMRTMEMVDFMVQQCAWTMITCNGGNFGRYGDIREQQMVFRDDGHVQHGDDHIMVELRDIGYVEVNGLSSSRDIEPFVSQFLMGSWQCQDYNPHFYEQTKFCDRKFVTPQNLYYKQGLTNNIGKLTIELSIALASQGWMLMLCNGGHISSIKDPAYCNSMAPLPMRKKMVDCELIGGIKREQQIKFSRAPDRAIAAEPLLMIELRSVPRRPPESINTMNLEYIDPFKENETRKRQTAVALRDWIVSADYEGFVEVNGFNTNGVYQKLQEFIERFLKGRLLGPQPYCDCLFSCSAFRQKMSPHGEYWDGFYCGENNFGKYTMRLIDFLVDHLGEWDLIACNGNAAERAWSWSGLVSMVAREQQLVFRHRPKAGRVFMATGQYAPLGHKPMQAPDYWTTESREGTAAFKVVPVTEEEKEWLQQLLDGSYVKRVTRDRRGGRLAERFELVAAVRSENPHLWDAFANRRHKVGLARDGLHADHRGEDVVPKTTLACPALAARCVDEDGKNPSTEGMFLHGTNPTSAVAILKNNFKIDLAGASAGTMFGPGAYLAEASTKADEYAQDDKAGSYKGLYAMVACRAVMGRPFVEKNPGNYSKKVTSGAFDVVLGDREAAVGTFREFIFFHEESIYPEYALFYRRVHGEEVSETVLEEVGCEPKDVEPGIPEAIPGCHGQLQCLVPADAIPGGTLKVRTPGSDQVIEIALPEAVRPGSILAFRVRP
;
A
#
# COMPACT_ATOMS: atom_id res chain seq x y z
N ILE A 1 -7.48 -19.61 -12.27
CA ILE A 1 -8.81 -20.19 -12.56
C ILE A 1 -9.78 -19.04 -12.72
N GLU A 2 -10.55 -19.01 -13.79
CA GLU A 2 -11.56 -17.99 -14.08
C GLU A 2 -12.94 -18.64 -14.17
N LEU A 3 -13.89 -18.14 -13.38
CA LEU A 3 -15.30 -18.49 -13.45
C LEU A 3 -16.03 -17.40 -14.23
N ARG A 4 -16.67 -17.77 -15.34
CA ARG A 4 -17.42 -16.84 -16.18
C ARG A 4 -18.89 -17.18 -16.10
N GLN A 5 -19.72 -16.22 -15.66
CA GLN A 5 -21.17 -16.39 -15.61
C GLN A 5 -21.78 -16.72 -16.99
N ALA A 6 -21.04 -16.47 -18.08
CA ALA A 6 -21.36 -16.92 -19.43
C ALA A 6 -21.38 -18.47 -19.62
N GLY A 7 -21.10 -19.25 -18.57
CA GLY A 7 -21.17 -20.71 -18.59
C GLY A 7 -19.83 -21.40 -18.79
N TYR A 8 -18.73 -20.75 -18.46
CA TYR A 8 -17.38 -21.29 -18.69
C TYR A 8 -16.50 -21.25 -17.44
N VAL A 9 -15.63 -22.26 -17.33
CA VAL A 9 -14.50 -22.29 -16.41
C VAL A 9 -13.23 -22.41 -17.22
N GLU A 10 -12.28 -21.51 -16.96
CA GLU A 10 -11.02 -21.43 -17.69
C GLU A 10 -9.85 -21.53 -16.73
N VAL A 11 -8.86 -22.36 -17.08
CA VAL A 11 -7.70 -22.65 -16.22
C VAL A 11 -6.43 -22.29 -16.97
N ASN A 12 -5.57 -21.55 -16.28
CA ASN A 12 -4.25 -21.13 -16.72
C ASN A 12 -3.23 -21.46 -15.63
N GLY A 13 -2.02 -21.85 -16.03
CA GLY A 13 -0.93 -22.24 -15.14
C GLY A 13 -0.22 -23.51 -15.58
N ALA A 14 0.75 -23.96 -14.78
CA ALA A 14 1.41 -25.24 -14.97
C ALA A 14 0.61 -26.37 -14.31
N ASP A 15 0.66 -27.57 -14.89
CA ASP A 15 0.15 -28.78 -14.26
C ASP A 15 1.13 -29.26 -13.17
N SER A 16 1.04 -28.67 -11.99
CA SER A 16 1.82 -29.09 -10.82
C SER A 16 1.01 -30.07 -9.98
N ASN A 17 1.66 -31.12 -9.46
CA ASN A 17 1.04 -32.12 -8.58
C ASN A 17 -0.27 -32.74 -9.12
N GLY A 18 -0.35 -32.87 -10.45
CA GLY A 18 -1.50 -33.43 -11.19
C GLY A 18 -2.79 -32.63 -11.03
N ILE A 19 -2.69 -31.32 -10.79
CA ILE A 19 -3.85 -30.46 -10.51
C ILE A 19 -4.83 -30.40 -11.68
N PHE A 20 -4.37 -30.54 -12.92
CA PHE A 20 -5.27 -30.53 -14.08
C PHE A 20 -6.23 -31.72 -14.08
N ASP A 21 -5.72 -32.92 -13.78
CA ASP A 21 -6.55 -34.12 -13.67
C ASP A 21 -7.52 -34.06 -12.48
N LYS A 22 -7.05 -33.52 -11.34
CA LYS A 22 -7.89 -33.31 -10.16
C LYS A 22 -9.04 -32.33 -10.47
N LEU A 23 -8.74 -31.19 -11.08
CA LEU A 23 -9.73 -30.20 -11.50
C LEU A 23 -10.71 -30.78 -12.51
N CYS A 24 -10.24 -31.51 -13.51
CA CYS A 24 -11.10 -32.13 -14.53
C CYS A 24 -12.12 -33.07 -13.88
N LYS A 25 -11.65 -33.99 -13.03
CA LYS A 25 -12.52 -34.94 -12.32
C LYS A 25 -13.52 -34.22 -11.43
N TRP A 26 -13.08 -33.24 -10.66
CA TRP A 26 -13.95 -32.51 -9.75
C TRP A 26 -15.00 -31.67 -10.49
N LEU A 27 -14.63 -30.97 -11.55
CA LEU A 27 -15.55 -30.18 -12.37
C LEU A 27 -16.61 -31.05 -13.06
N GLU A 28 -16.21 -32.21 -13.59
CA GLU A 28 -17.13 -33.18 -14.20
C GLU A 28 -18.08 -33.82 -13.18
N GLN A 29 -17.59 -34.12 -11.98
CA GLN A 29 -18.38 -34.78 -10.94
C GLN A 29 -19.32 -33.81 -10.21
N THR A 30 -18.80 -32.67 -9.77
CA THR A 30 -19.50 -31.71 -8.91
C THR A 30 -20.35 -30.75 -9.72
N TRP A 31 -19.79 -30.16 -10.79
CA TRP A 31 -20.48 -29.15 -11.60
C TRP A 31 -21.05 -29.68 -12.90
N LYS A 32 -20.90 -30.98 -13.17
CA LYS A 32 -21.31 -31.62 -14.43
C LYS A 32 -20.75 -30.89 -15.65
N ALA A 33 -19.58 -30.28 -15.49
CA ALA A 33 -18.94 -29.50 -16.54
C ALA A 33 -18.41 -30.44 -17.63
N LYS A 34 -18.40 -29.97 -18.87
CA LYS A 34 -17.85 -30.70 -20.02
C LYS A 34 -16.59 -30.00 -20.48
N ARG A 35 -15.50 -30.75 -20.62
CA ARG A 35 -14.28 -30.23 -21.22
C ARG A 35 -14.55 -29.86 -22.68
N VAL A 36 -14.16 -28.66 -23.07
CA VAL A 36 -14.27 -28.15 -24.45
C VAL A 36 -12.89 -27.80 -24.98
N GLN A 37 -12.79 -27.57 -26.29
CA GLN A 37 -11.52 -27.17 -26.90
C GLN A 37 -11.05 -25.84 -26.30
N ALA A 38 -9.85 -25.85 -25.71
CA ALA A 38 -9.18 -24.66 -25.23
C ALA A 38 -8.39 -24.01 -26.37
N ASP A 39 -8.25 -22.68 -26.34
CA ASP A 39 -7.35 -21.94 -27.21
C ASP A 39 -6.00 -21.81 -26.47
N PRO A 40 -4.91 -22.41 -26.97
CA PRO A 40 -3.59 -22.35 -26.31
C PRO A 40 -3.04 -20.93 -26.13
N GLY A 41 -3.49 -19.95 -26.92
CA GLY A 41 -3.12 -18.54 -26.75
C GLY A 41 -3.86 -17.85 -25.59
N TYR A 42 -4.82 -18.53 -24.96
CA TYR A 42 -5.75 -17.95 -24.01
C TYR A 42 -5.90 -18.75 -22.71
N CYS A 43 -6.10 -20.08 -22.79
CA CYS A 43 -6.18 -20.95 -21.62
C CYS A 43 -5.64 -22.37 -21.84
N ALA A 44 -5.13 -22.98 -20.77
CA ALA A 44 -4.64 -24.35 -20.80
C ALA A 44 -5.80 -25.37 -20.77
N LEU A 45 -6.83 -25.11 -19.97
CA LEU A 45 -8.06 -25.91 -19.94
C LEU A 45 -9.29 -25.00 -20.04
N LYS A 46 -10.33 -25.53 -20.70
CA LYS A 46 -11.63 -24.88 -20.80
C LYS A 46 -12.75 -25.88 -20.59
N PHE A 47 -13.75 -25.48 -19.82
CA PHE A 47 -14.93 -26.27 -19.52
C PHE A 47 -16.19 -25.43 -19.73
N SER A 48 -17.26 -26.05 -20.23
CA SER A 48 -18.60 -25.47 -20.25
C SER A 48 -19.46 -26.08 -19.13
N CYS A 49 -20.27 -25.26 -18.46
CA CYS A 49 -21.13 -25.69 -17.36
C CYS A 49 -22.32 -24.74 -17.15
N ASP A 50 -23.42 -25.28 -16.64
CA ASP A 50 -24.67 -24.53 -16.41
C ASP A 50 -24.88 -24.17 -14.92
N VAL A 51 -23.82 -24.18 -14.11
CA VAL A 51 -23.91 -23.99 -12.65
C VAL A 51 -24.01 -22.53 -12.19
N PHE A 52 -23.73 -21.58 -13.09
CA PHE A 52 -23.82 -20.15 -12.79
C PHE A 52 -25.24 -19.65 -13.06
N SER A 53 -25.81 -18.93 -12.08
CA SER A 53 -27.21 -18.52 -12.11
C SER A 53 -27.37 -17.10 -11.56
N LYS A 54 -28.34 -16.37 -12.13
CA LYS A 54 -28.76 -15.05 -11.66
C LYS A 54 -30.27 -14.98 -11.47
N ARG A 55 -30.73 -14.12 -10.58
CA ARG A 55 -32.14 -13.90 -10.25
C ARG A 55 -32.43 -12.40 -10.13
N GLY A 56 -33.62 -12.01 -10.58
CA GLY A 56 -34.05 -10.62 -10.53
C GLY A 56 -33.22 -9.66 -11.40
N ARG A 57 -33.41 -8.36 -11.16
CA ARG A 57 -32.72 -7.26 -11.87
C ARG A 57 -31.72 -6.52 -11.01
N GLU A 58 -31.45 -7.04 -9.82
CA GLU A 58 -30.59 -6.40 -8.81
C GLU A 58 -29.19 -7.02 -8.76
N GLY A 59 -28.92 -7.95 -9.66
CA GLY A 59 -27.67 -8.70 -9.76
C GLY A 59 -27.50 -9.76 -8.69
N GLU A 60 -28.57 -10.27 -8.11
CA GLU A 60 -28.51 -11.45 -7.24
C GLU A 60 -28.03 -12.64 -8.09
N ASN A 61 -27.02 -13.36 -7.62
CA ASN A 61 -26.38 -14.45 -8.34
C ASN A 61 -25.68 -15.41 -7.38
N ASN A 62 -25.28 -16.59 -7.86
CA ASN A 62 -24.59 -17.60 -7.04
C ASN A 62 -23.06 -17.62 -7.21
N MET A 63 -22.45 -16.57 -7.77
CA MET A 63 -21.00 -16.54 -8.04
C MET A 63 -20.18 -16.65 -6.75
N GLY A 64 -20.59 -15.96 -5.67
CA GLY A 64 -19.93 -16.07 -4.37
C GLY A 64 -19.92 -17.51 -3.85
N MET A 65 -21.05 -18.21 -3.91
CA MET A 65 -21.16 -19.62 -3.52
C MET A 65 -20.28 -20.54 -4.37
N ARG A 66 -20.34 -20.42 -5.72
CA ARG A 66 -19.50 -21.22 -6.63
C ARG A 66 -18.02 -20.95 -6.47
N THR A 67 -17.66 -19.71 -6.15
CA THR A 67 -16.29 -19.32 -5.82
C THR A 67 -15.81 -20.07 -4.57
N MET A 68 -16.62 -20.08 -3.51
CA MET A 68 -16.23 -20.78 -2.27
C MET A 68 -16.16 -22.29 -2.44
N GLU A 69 -17.02 -22.92 -3.26
CA GLU A 69 -16.90 -24.34 -3.60
C GLU A 69 -15.57 -24.68 -4.29
N MET A 70 -15.13 -23.84 -5.23
CA MET A 70 -13.84 -24.00 -5.90
C MET A 70 -12.67 -23.75 -4.95
N VAL A 71 -12.77 -22.77 -4.06
CA VAL A 71 -11.75 -22.48 -3.04
C VAL A 71 -11.63 -23.66 -2.06
N ASP A 72 -12.73 -24.18 -1.53
CA ASP A 72 -12.74 -25.35 -0.65
C ASP A 72 -12.07 -26.54 -1.34
N PHE A 73 -12.38 -26.82 -2.62
CA PHE A 73 -11.72 -27.88 -3.37
C PHE A 73 -10.21 -27.67 -3.51
N MET A 74 -9.79 -26.47 -3.94
CA MET A 74 -8.37 -26.17 -4.17
C MET A 74 -7.56 -26.20 -2.86
N VAL A 75 -8.08 -25.60 -1.80
CA VAL A 75 -7.37 -25.45 -0.52
C VAL A 75 -7.42 -26.74 0.30
N GLN A 76 -8.60 -27.32 0.49
CA GLN A 76 -8.77 -28.45 1.42
C GLN A 76 -8.45 -29.80 0.77
N GLN A 77 -8.79 -29.99 -0.51
CA GLN A 77 -8.62 -31.29 -1.18
C GLN A 77 -7.35 -31.35 -2.03
N CYS A 78 -6.95 -30.23 -2.64
CA CYS A 78 -5.75 -30.19 -3.47
C CYS A 78 -4.51 -29.66 -2.75
N ALA A 79 -4.68 -29.03 -1.58
CA ALA A 79 -3.60 -28.41 -0.80
C ALA A 79 -2.88 -27.26 -1.53
N TRP A 80 -3.64 -26.39 -2.19
CA TRP A 80 -3.12 -25.18 -2.83
C TRP A 80 -3.49 -23.93 -2.03
N THR A 81 -2.54 -23.02 -1.86
CA THR A 81 -2.77 -21.77 -1.14
C THR A 81 -3.50 -20.75 -2.04
N MET A 82 -4.61 -20.18 -1.59
CA MET A 82 -5.29 -19.10 -2.31
C MET A 82 -4.50 -17.79 -2.18
N ILE A 83 -4.11 -17.18 -3.31
CA ILE A 83 -3.31 -15.94 -3.35
C ILE A 83 -4.18 -14.71 -3.60
N THR A 84 -5.09 -14.80 -4.57
CA THR A 84 -6.02 -13.69 -4.87
C THR A 84 -7.34 -14.20 -5.42
N CYS A 85 -8.39 -13.39 -5.27
CA CYS A 85 -9.77 -13.66 -5.63
C CYS A 85 -10.46 -12.35 -6.04
N ASN A 86 -10.32 -12.01 -7.31
CA ASN A 86 -10.76 -10.76 -7.91
C ASN A 86 -12.05 -10.97 -8.69
N GLY A 87 -13.08 -10.21 -8.34
CA GLY A 87 -14.36 -10.19 -9.03
C GLY A 87 -14.41 -9.06 -10.05
N GLY A 88 -15.14 -9.27 -11.14
CA GLY A 88 -15.38 -8.27 -12.16
C GLY A 88 -16.84 -8.24 -12.58
N ASN A 89 -17.34 -7.04 -12.85
CA ASN A 89 -18.66 -6.82 -13.41
C ASN A 89 -18.51 -6.30 -14.82
N PHE A 90 -19.16 -6.94 -15.78
CA PHE A 90 -19.15 -6.53 -17.17
C PHE A 90 -20.55 -6.66 -17.79
N GLY A 91 -20.63 -6.35 -19.08
CA GLY A 91 -21.89 -6.20 -19.79
C GLY A 91 -22.45 -4.79 -19.63
N ARG A 92 -23.47 -4.46 -20.44
CA ARG A 92 -23.99 -3.09 -20.58
C ARG A 92 -24.39 -2.42 -19.25
N TYR A 93 -24.81 -3.23 -18.27
CA TYR A 93 -25.25 -2.78 -16.95
C TYR A 93 -24.31 -3.19 -15.82
N GLY A 94 -23.19 -3.88 -16.12
CA GLY A 94 -22.41 -4.57 -15.10
C GLY A 94 -23.17 -5.73 -14.45
N ASP A 95 -24.10 -6.38 -15.16
CA ASP A 95 -24.97 -7.45 -14.66
C ASP A 95 -24.43 -8.86 -14.92
N ILE A 96 -23.25 -8.97 -15.54
CA ILE A 96 -22.55 -10.23 -15.77
C ILE A 96 -21.30 -10.26 -14.89
N ARG A 97 -21.14 -11.35 -14.13
CA ARG A 97 -20.02 -11.55 -13.19
C ARG A 97 -18.93 -12.43 -13.78
N GLU A 98 -17.70 -12.08 -13.46
CA GLU A 98 -16.54 -12.97 -13.58
C GLU A 98 -15.78 -13.01 -12.27
N GLN A 99 -15.18 -14.16 -11.98
CA GLN A 99 -14.33 -14.35 -10.83
C GLN A 99 -12.99 -14.94 -11.26
N GLN A 100 -11.91 -14.22 -11.02
CA GLN A 100 -10.56 -14.74 -11.17
C GLN A 100 -10.01 -15.14 -9.81
N MET A 101 -9.47 -16.35 -9.74
CA MET A 101 -8.76 -16.88 -8.57
C MET A 101 -7.36 -17.34 -8.97
N VAL A 102 -6.37 -16.99 -8.16
CA VAL A 102 -4.99 -17.45 -8.31
C VAL A 102 -4.63 -18.28 -7.10
N PHE A 103 -4.07 -19.45 -7.36
CA PHE A 103 -3.62 -20.38 -6.35
C PHE A 103 -2.13 -20.66 -6.55
N ARG A 104 -1.42 -20.95 -5.46
CA ARG A 104 0.00 -21.31 -5.47
C ARG A 104 0.19 -22.70 -4.88
N ASP A 105 1.01 -23.48 -5.57
CA ASP A 105 1.55 -24.75 -5.08
C ASP A 105 2.86 -24.45 -4.35
N ASP A 106 2.77 -24.08 -3.07
CA ASP A 106 3.92 -23.91 -2.20
C ASP A 106 3.91 -24.99 -1.12
N GLY A 107 5.04 -25.65 -0.86
CA GLY A 107 5.18 -26.61 0.25
C GLY A 107 4.99 -25.99 1.65
N HIS A 108 4.63 -24.70 1.73
CA HIS A 108 4.20 -23.95 2.92
C HIS A 108 2.68 -23.78 2.88
N VAL A 109 1.95 -24.86 2.62
CA VAL A 109 0.50 -24.78 2.43
C VAL A 109 -0.16 -24.27 3.71
N GLN A 110 -1.06 -23.32 3.55
CA GLN A 110 -2.20 -23.10 4.46
C GLN A 110 -3.13 -24.33 4.40
N HIS A 111 -2.65 -25.51 4.82
CA HIS A 111 -3.37 -26.77 4.66
C HIS A 111 -4.69 -26.73 5.43
N GLY A 112 -5.81 -26.79 4.71
CA GLY A 112 -7.13 -26.92 5.34
C GLY A 112 -7.59 -25.69 6.10
N ASP A 113 -7.06 -24.50 5.80
CA ASP A 113 -7.60 -23.27 6.36
C ASP A 113 -9.02 -23.04 5.84
N ASP A 114 -9.93 -22.79 6.77
CA ASP A 114 -11.32 -22.47 6.47
C ASP A 114 -11.40 -21.07 5.84
N HIS A 115 -12.24 -20.94 4.82
CA HIS A 115 -12.49 -19.66 4.15
C HIS A 115 -13.98 -19.34 4.15
N ILE A 116 -14.30 -18.07 4.39
CA ILE A 116 -15.65 -17.54 4.19
C ILE A 116 -15.60 -16.28 3.32
N MET A 117 -16.70 -16.02 2.62
CA MET A 117 -16.91 -14.78 1.89
C MET A 117 -18.18 -14.11 2.39
N VAL A 118 -18.08 -12.85 2.78
CA VAL A 118 -19.21 -11.98 3.11
C VAL A 118 -19.36 -10.93 2.02
N GLU A 119 -20.53 -10.89 1.39
CA GLU A 119 -20.87 -9.90 0.37
C GLU A 119 -21.78 -8.83 0.96
N LEU A 120 -21.30 -7.58 0.96
CA LEU A 120 -22.10 -6.40 1.31
C LEU A 120 -22.78 -5.88 0.05
N ARG A 121 -24.11 -5.77 0.06
CA ARG A 121 -24.92 -5.34 -1.08
C ARG A 121 -25.72 -4.11 -0.68
N ASP A 122 -25.39 -2.94 -1.23
CA ASP A 122 -25.99 -1.65 -0.83
C ASP A 122 -27.49 -1.51 -1.18
N ILE A 123 -28.03 -2.50 -1.88
CA ILE A 123 -29.46 -2.69 -2.15
C ILE A 123 -30.26 -3.25 -0.97
N GLY A 124 -29.61 -3.49 0.17
CA GLY A 124 -30.28 -3.85 1.42
C GLY A 124 -30.00 -5.28 1.89
N TYR A 125 -28.91 -5.91 1.44
CA TYR A 125 -28.60 -7.30 1.79
C TYR A 125 -27.16 -7.49 2.25
N VAL A 126 -26.96 -8.54 3.05
CA VAL A 126 -25.65 -9.17 3.32
C VAL A 126 -25.77 -10.64 2.99
N GLU A 127 -24.81 -11.19 2.26
CA GLU A 127 -24.76 -12.61 1.87
C GLU A 127 -23.49 -13.25 2.41
N VAL A 128 -23.59 -14.45 2.98
CA VAL A 128 -22.45 -15.19 3.55
C VAL A 128 -22.32 -16.51 2.81
N ASN A 129 -21.09 -16.86 2.40
CA ASN A 129 -20.74 -18.05 1.63
C ASN A 129 -19.52 -18.76 2.27
N GLY A 130 -19.37 -20.06 2.02
CA GLY A 130 -18.25 -20.87 2.54
C GLY A 130 -18.49 -21.43 3.94
N LEU A 131 -19.75 -21.47 4.40
CA LEU A 131 -20.09 -21.97 5.73
C LEU A 131 -20.15 -23.50 5.79
N SER A 132 -20.10 -24.18 4.64
CA SER A 132 -20.17 -25.65 4.58
C SER A 132 -18.96 -26.30 5.25
N SER A 133 -17.77 -25.72 5.05
CA SER A 133 -16.48 -26.01 5.67
C SER A 133 -16.29 -25.28 7.00
N SER A 134 -16.84 -24.06 7.12
CA SER A 134 -16.64 -23.16 8.27
C SER A 134 -17.84 -23.07 9.23
N ARG A 135 -18.39 -24.20 9.70
CA ARG A 135 -19.66 -24.18 10.46
C ARG A 135 -19.60 -23.52 11.83
N ASP A 136 -18.41 -23.44 12.42
CA ASP A 136 -18.19 -22.90 13.76
C ASP A 136 -18.31 -21.36 13.84
N ILE A 137 -18.02 -20.65 12.74
CA ILE A 137 -18.08 -19.18 12.72
C ILE A 137 -19.49 -18.63 12.44
N GLU A 138 -20.37 -19.45 11.89
CA GLU A 138 -21.72 -19.04 11.48
C GLU A 138 -22.52 -18.39 12.63
N PRO A 139 -22.62 -18.98 13.85
CA PRO A 139 -23.39 -18.38 14.92
C PRO A 139 -22.89 -16.99 15.32
N PHE A 140 -21.57 -16.78 15.32
CA PHE A 140 -20.97 -15.49 15.63
C PHE A 140 -21.27 -14.45 14.54
N VAL A 141 -21.14 -14.82 13.26
CA VAL A 141 -21.47 -13.93 12.13
C VAL A 141 -22.92 -13.50 12.20
N SER A 142 -23.84 -14.45 12.38
CA SER A 142 -25.27 -14.16 12.54
C SER A 142 -25.54 -13.25 13.72
N GLN A 143 -24.97 -13.54 14.89
CA GLN A 143 -25.13 -12.71 16.09
C GLN A 143 -24.59 -11.30 15.89
N PHE A 144 -23.43 -11.14 15.24
CA PHE A 144 -22.86 -9.83 14.94
C PHE A 144 -23.73 -9.04 13.97
N LEU A 145 -24.16 -9.64 12.85
CA LEU A 145 -24.98 -8.96 11.85
C LEU A 145 -26.35 -8.55 12.43
N MET A 146 -26.98 -9.42 13.22
CA MET A 146 -28.29 -9.14 13.82
C MET A 146 -28.19 -8.20 15.04
N GLY A 147 -27.12 -8.31 15.84
CA GLY A 147 -26.93 -7.52 17.05
C GLY A 147 -26.34 -6.13 16.78
N SER A 148 -25.19 -6.09 16.11
CA SER A 148 -24.44 -4.84 15.86
C SER A 148 -25.02 -4.07 14.68
N TRP A 149 -25.31 -4.75 13.57
CA TRP A 149 -25.83 -4.12 12.35
C TRP A 149 -27.35 -4.15 12.23
N GLN A 150 -28.05 -4.72 13.22
CA GLN A 150 -29.52 -4.81 13.26
C GLN A 150 -30.13 -5.47 12.01
N CYS A 151 -29.38 -6.36 11.37
CA CYS A 151 -29.86 -7.13 10.24
C CYS A 151 -30.92 -8.14 10.70
N GLN A 152 -31.78 -8.54 9.76
CA GLN A 152 -32.81 -9.57 9.98
C GLN A 152 -32.53 -10.76 9.10
N ASP A 153 -32.86 -11.96 9.57
CA ASP A 153 -32.74 -13.17 8.75
C ASP A 153 -33.65 -13.06 7.52
N TYR A 154 -33.13 -13.41 6.36
CA TYR A 154 -33.90 -13.32 5.12
C TYR A 154 -34.86 -14.49 5.01
N ASN A 155 -36.14 -14.20 4.79
CA ASN A 155 -37.14 -15.22 4.48
C ASN A 155 -37.29 -15.34 2.95
N PRO A 156 -36.87 -16.46 2.32
CA PRO A 156 -36.98 -16.63 0.88
C PRO A 156 -38.44 -16.64 0.41
N HIS A 157 -38.69 -16.04 -0.75
CA HIS A 157 -39.99 -16.18 -1.40
C HIS A 157 -40.19 -17.60 -1.96
N PHE A 158 -41.44 -18.03 -2.14
CA PHE A 158 -41.77 -19.40 -2.58
C PHE A 158 -41.15 -19.83 -3.92
N TYR A 159 -40.79 -18.88 -4.79
CA TYR A 159 -40.14 -19.12 -6.08
C TYR A 159 -38.60 -19.21 -5.96
N GLU A 160 -38.03 -18.96 -4.79
CA GLU A 160 -36.59 -18.98 -4.52
C GLU A 160 -36.11 -20.37 -4.12
N GLN A 161 -36.42 -21.36 -4.96
CA GLN A 161 -36.13 -22.77 -4.68
C GLN A 161 -34.62 -23.08 -4.70
N THR A 162 -33.83 -22.30 -5.46
CA THR A 162 -32.37 -22.45 -5.52
C THR A 162 -31.71 -21.43 -4.60
N LYS A 163 -30.81 -21.93 -3.75
CA LYS A 163 -30.00 -21.16 -2.82
C LYS A 163 -28.80 -20.53 -3.57
N PHE A 164 -28.58 -19.23 -3.40
CA PHE A 164 -27.47 -18.50 -4.05
C PHE A 164 -26.34 -18.12 -3.08
N CYS A 165 -26.57 -18.19 -1.78
CA CYS A 165 -25.58 -17.99 -0.73
C CYS A 165 -25.89 -18.85 0.49
N ASP A 166 -24.93 -19.09 1.39
CA ASP A 166 -25.17 -19.95 2.55
C ASP A 166 -26.13 -19.36 3.58
N ARG A 167 -26.01 -18.06 3.82
CA ARG A 167 -26.95 -17.27 4.62
C ARG A 167 -27.15 -15.91 3.96
N LYS A 168 -28.36 -15.38 4.08
CA LYS A 168 -28.76 -14.08 3.56
C LYS A 168 -29.45 -13.29 4.66
N PHE A 169 -29.12 -12.01 4.76
CA PHE A 169 -29.70 -11.10 5.74
C PHE A 169 -30.25 -9.86 5.06
N VAL A 170 -31.34 -9.31 5.59
CA VAL A 170 -31.88 -8.00 5.23
C VAL A 170 -31.27 -6.95 6.15
N THR A 171 -30.69 -5.91 5.57
CA THR A 171 -30.08 -4.81 6.35
C THR A 171 -31.11 -3.74 6.68
N PRO A 172 -30.97 -3.01 7.80
CA PRO A 172 -31.83 -1.85 8.06
C PRO A 172 -31.54 -0.73 7.04
N GLN A 173 -32.53 0.13 6.80
CA GLN A 173 -32.50 1.14 5.74
C GLN A 173 -31.31 2.13 5.84
N ASN A 174 -30.78 2.32 7.05
CA ASN A 174 -29.70 3.27 7.36
C ASN A 174 -28.31 2.64 7.50
N LEU A 175 -28.15 1.32 7.31
CA LEU A 175 -26.83 0.68 7.41
C LEU A 175 -25.88 1.21 6.34
N TYR A 176 -26.35 1.26 5.09
CA TYR A 176 -25.57 1.75 3.97
C TYR A 176 -25.77 3.26 3.81
N TYR A 177 -24.72 4.03 4.08
CA TYR A 177 -24.66 5.43 3.70
C TYR A 177 -24.44 5.52 2.19
N LYS A 178 -25.17 6.42 1.52
CA LYS A 178 -25.00 6.66 0.08
C LYS A 178 -25.30 8.10 -0.31
N GLN A 179 -24.34 8.73 -0.99
CA GLN A 179 -24.52 10.04 -1.62
C GLN A 179 -23.80 10.06 -2.98
N GLY A 180 -24.53 9.80 -4.05
CA GLY A 180 -23.93 9.58 -5.38
C GLY A 180 -23.04 8.35 -5.39
N LEU A 181 -21.73 8.54 -5.65
CA LEU A 181 -20.72 7.48 -5.60
C LEU A 181 -20.20 7.21 -4.18
N THR A 182 -20.33 8.18 -3.28
CA THR A 182 -19.85 8.10 -1.90
C THR A 182 -20.68 7.11 -1.10
N ASN A 183 -20.01 6.24 -0.35
CA ASN A 183 -20.63 5.19 0.47
C ASN A 183 -19.75 4.81 1.66
N ASN A 184 -20.29 4.07 2.63
CA ASN A 184 -19.57 3.62 3.85
C ASN A 184 -19.14 2.15 3.82
N ILE A 185 -19.11 1.49 2.66
CA ILE A 185 -18.84 0.05 2.57
C ILE A 185 -17.41 -0.29 3.02
N GLY A 186 -16.43 0.58 2.75
CA GLY A 186 -15.07 0.42 3.26
C GLY A 186 -15.01 0.45 4.79
N LYS A 187 -15.77 1.34 5.42
CA LYS A 187 -15.90 1.41 6.89
C LYS A 187 -16.54 0.15 7.48
N LEU A 188 -17.64 -0.32 6.88
CA LEU A 188 -18.30 -1.58 7.28
C LEU A 188 -17.38 -2.79 7.09
N THR A 189 -16.54 -2.77 6.06
CA THR A 189 -15.54 -3.83 5.81
C THR A 189 -14.52 -3.90 6.95
N ILE A 190 -13.99 -2.75 7.39
CA ILE A 190 -13.07 -2.70 8.54
C ILE A 190 -13.76 -3.14 9.83
N GLU A 191 -14.99 -2.69 10.09
CA GLU A 191 -15.75 -3.05 11.29
C GLU A 191 -16.01 -4.57 11.37
N LEU A 192 -16.48 -5.17 10.26
CA LEU A 192 -16.68 -6.62 10.18
C LEU A 192 -15.36 -7.37 10.36
N SER A 193 -14.26 -6.85 9.80
CA SER A 193 -12.93 -7.46 9.94
C SER A 193 -12.45 -7.46 11.38
N ILE A 194 -12.68 -6.37 12.13
CA ILE A 194 -12.36 -6.28 13.56
C ILE A 194 -13.20 -7.27 14.37
N ALA A 195 -14.48 -7.42 14.04
CA ALA A 195 -15.35 -8.38 14.72
C ALA A 195 -14.88 -9.83 14.50
N LEU A 196 -14.59 -10.20 13.25
CA LEU A 196 -14.12 -11.53 12.89
C LEU A 196 -12.71 -11.84 13.41
N ALA A 197 -11.83 -10.83 13.51
CA ALA A 197 -10.53 -10.95 14.16
C ALA A 197 -10.63 -11.47 15.60
N SER A 198 -11.68 -11.07 16.33
CA SER A 198 -11.92 -11.57 17.69
C SER A 198 -12.14 -13.09 17.72
N GLN A 199 -12.56 -13.71 16.62
CA GLN A 199 -12.76 -15.15 16.47
C GLN A 199 -11.59 -15.85 15.79
N GLY A 200 -10.46 -15.16 15.57
CA GLY A 200 -9.29 -15.74 14.89
C GLY A 200 -9.43 -15.79 13.36
N TRP A 201 -10.30 -14.97 12.78
CA TRP A 201 -10.46 -14.85 11.33
C TRP A 201 -9.81 -13.58 10.83
N MET A 202 -8.98 -13.66 9.80
CA MET A 202 -8.28 -12.52 9.23
C MET A 202 -8.82 -12.12 7.86
N LEU A 203 -8.89 -10.83 7.61
CA LEU A 203 -9.20 -10.29 6.28
C LEU A 203 -8.08 -10.65 5.32
N MET A 204 -8.39 -11.44 4.29
CA MET A 204 -7.42 -11.82 3.25
C MET A 204 -7.49 -10.85 2.07
N LEU A 205 -8.69 -10.66 1.53
CA LEU A 205 -8.92 -9.93 0.29
C LEU A 205 -10.29 -9.26 0.35
N CYS A 206 -10.44 -8.12 -0.32
CA CYS A 206 -11.74 -7.50 -0.46
C CYS A 206 -11.84 -6.80 -1.81
N ASN A 207 -12.94 -7.02 -2.53
CA ASN A 207 -13.10 -6.51 -3.89
C ASN A 207 -14.47 -5.88 -4.10
N GLY A 208 -14.47 -4.66 -4.66
CA GLY A 208 -15.66 -3.88 -4.92
C GLY A 208 -16.18 -4.08 -6.35
N GLY A 209 -17.49 -4.16 -6.50
CA GLY A 209 -18.22 -4.22 -7.76
C GLY A 209 -19.34 -3.19 -7.81
N HIS A 210 -19.92 -3.00 -8.99
CA HIS A 210 -21.11 -2.17 -9.12
C HIS A 210 -22.00 -2.61 -10.28
N ILE A 211 -23.29 -2.27 -10.20
CA ILE A 211 -24.29 -2.49 -11.25
C ILE A 211 -24.95 -1.16 -11.54
N SER A 212 -25.03 -0.78 -12.81
CA SER A 212 -25.72 0.43 -13.23
C SER A 212 -27.18 0.12 -13.58
N SER A 213 -28.15 0.68 -12.85
CA SER A 213 -29.55 0.65 -13.26
C SER A 213 -29.86 1.80 -14.22
N ILE A 214 -30.38 1.48 -15.41
CA ILE A 214 -31.12 2.45 -16.22
C ILE A 214 -32.57 2.37 -15.76
N LYS A 215 -33.17 3.49 -15.35
CA LYS A 215 -34.64 3.58 -15.37
C LYS A 215 -35.05 3.39 -16.83
N ASP A 216 -35.62 2.22 -17.11
CA ASP A 216 -36.08 1.76 -18.41
C ASP A 216 -36.66 2.92 -19.25
N PRO A 217 -36.18 3.16 -20.49
CA PRO A 217 -36.82 4.10 -21.42
C PRO A 217 -38.32 3.83 -21.60
N ALA A 218 -38.78 2.57 -21.45
CA ALA A 218 -40.18 2.21 -21.49
C ALA A 218 -41.00 2.75 -20.29
N TYR A 219 -40.37 2.98 -19.12
CA TYR A 219 -41.02 3.62 -17.97
C TYR A 219 -41.15 5.14 -18.16
N CYS A 220 -40.25 5.77 -18.95
CA CYS A 220 -40.45 7.14 -19.43
C CYS A 220 -41.61 7.26 -20.42
N ASN A 221 -42.03 6.16 -21.04
CA ASN A 221 -43.20 6.11 -21.93
C ASN A 221 -44.53 5.89 -21.17
N SER A 222 -44.50 5.39 -19.93
CA SER A 222 -45.73 5.13 -19.15
C SER A 222 -46.14 6.28 -18.21
N MET A 223 -45.32 7.32 -18.05
CA MET A 223 -45.76 8.56 -17.39
C MET A 223 -46.52 9.46 -18.39
N ALA A 224 -47.72 9.88 -17.95
CA ALA A 224 -48.65 10.82 -18.57
C ALA A 224 -47.95 11.96 -19.36
N PRO A 225 -48.60 12.57 -20.37
CA PRO A 225 -47.95 13.33 -21.43
C PRO A 225 -47.37 14.65 -20.90
N LEU A 226 -46.19 14.58 -20.30
CA LEU A 226 -45.32 15.72 -20.09
C LEU A 226 -44.53 15.97 -21.40
N PRO A 227 -44.41 17.24 -21.84
CA PRO A 227 -43.72 17.59 -23.08
C PRO A 227 -42.27 17.06 -23.07
N MET A 228 -41.81 16.56 -24.23
CA MET A 228 -40.47 15.96 -24.44
C MET A 228 -39.30 16.74 -23.82
N ARG A 229 -39.42 18.07 -23.71
CA ARG A 229 -38.44 18.97 -23.09
C ARG A 229 -38.03 18.59 -21.66
N LYS A 230 -38.84 17.84 -20.91
CA LYS A 230 -38.54 17.41 -19.53
C LYS A 230 -38.10 15.94 -19.41
N LYS A 231 -38.19 15.13 -20.48
CA LYS A 231 -37.90 13.69 -20.43
C LYS A 231 -36.42 13.33 -20.68
N MET A 232 -35.65 14.19 -21.35
CA MET A 232 -34.25 13.91 -21.71
C MET A 232 -33.20 14.65 -20.86
N VAL A 233 -33.60 15.63 -20.06
CA VAL A 233 -32.68 16.52 -19.33
C VAL A 233 -32.35 15.99 -17.91
N ASP A 234 -33.21 15.13 -17.33
CA ASP A 234 -33.10 14.68 -15.93
C ASP A 234 -32.62 13.23 -15.78
N CYS A 235 -31.86 12.67 -16.74
CA CYS A 235 -31.21 11.37 -16.55
C CYS A 235 -29.94 11.52 -15.68
N GLU A 236 -30.07 12.08 -14.49
CA GLU A 236 -29.04 12.00 -13.46
C GLU A 236 -28.89 10.52 -13.02
N LEU A 237 -27.92 9.80 -13.60
CA LEU A 237 -27.52 8.45 -13.15
C LEU A 237 -26.80 8.44 -11.80
N ILE A 238 -26.66 9.62 -11.16
CA ILE A 238 -26.11 9.81 -9.82
C ILE A 238 -27.15 9.27 -8.81
N GLY A 239 -27.25 7.95 -8.71
CA GLY A 239 -28.21 7.25 -7.84
C GLY A 239 -28.65 5.87 -8.33
N GLY A 240 -28.40 5.54 -9.60
CA GLY A 240 -28.73 4.24 -10.18
C GLY A 240 -27.68 3.15 -9.97
N ILE A 241 -26.51 3.49 -9.43
CA ILE A 241 -25.40 2.57 -9.23
C ILE A 241 -25.63 1.78 -7.94
N LYS A 242 -25.78 0.46 -8.04
CA LYS A 242 -25.84 -0.49 -6.92
C LYS A 242 -24.42 -0.96 -6.64
N ARG A 243 -23.97 -0.87 -5.39
CA ARG A 243 -22.62 -1.25 -4.94
C ARG A 243 -22.64 -2.64 -4.32
N GLU A 244 -21.56 -3.37 -4.56
CA GLU A 244 -21.30 -4.63 -3.90
C GLU A 244 -19.84 -4.72 -3.47
N GLN A 245 -19.58 -5.41 -2.37
CA GLN A 245 -18.23 -5.66 -1.89
C GLN A 245 -18.13 -7.09 -1.39
N GLN A 246 -17.28 -7.88 -2.02
CA GLN A 246 -16.95 -9.22 -1.57
C GLN A 246 -15.75 -9.18 -0.64
N ILE A 247 -15.94 -9.58 0.60
CA ILE A 247 -14.92 -9.59 1.65
C ILE A 247 -14.59 -11.04 1.96
N LYS A 248 -13.33 -11.45 1.77
CA LYS A 248 -12.87 -12.81 1.98
C LYS A 248 -12.06 -12.88 3.26
N PHE A 249 -12.42 -13.83 4.11
CA PHE A 249 -11.73 -14.13 5.36
C PHE A 249 -11.15 -15.53 5.28
N SER A 250 -10.00 -15.73 5.91
CA SER A 250 -9.48 -17.07 6.22
C SER A 250 -9.30 -17.18 7.72
N ARG A 251 -9.34 -18.42 8.22
CA ARG A 251 -8.83 -18.69 9.57
C ARG A 251 -7.37 -18.24 9.63
N ALA A 252 -7.00 -17.54 10.69
CA ALA A 252 -5.63 -17.13 10.90
C ALA A 252 -4.84 -18.27 11.55
N PRO A 253 -3.58 -18.49 11.14
CA PRO A 253 -2.71 -19.48 11.79
C PRO A 253 -2.39 -19.08 13.24
N ASP A 254 -2.43 -17.78 13.53
CA ASP A 254 -2.30 -17.21 14.87
C ASP A 254 -3.36 -16.11 15.04
N ARG A 255 -4.09 -16.15 16.16
CA ARG A 255 -5.09 -15.15 16.54
C ARG A 255 -4.49 -13.76 16.70
N ALA A 256 -3.21 -13.66 17.05
CA ALA A 256 -2.49 -12.39 17.11
C ALA A 256 -2.46 -11.69 15.75
N ILE A 257 -2.22 -12.45 14.65
CA ILE A 257 -2.19 -11.93 13.28
C ILE A 257 -3.57 -11.41 12.86
N ALA A 258 -4.63 -12.14 13.24
CA ALA A 258 -6.00 -11.71 12.96
C ALA A 258 -6.33 -10.34 13.59
N ALA A 259 -5.80 -10.10 14.80
CA ALA A 259 -6.07 -8.89 15.58
C ALA A 259 -5.20 -7.68 15.19
N GLU A 260 -4.30 -7.82 14.22
CA GLU A 260 -3.43 -6.73 13.78
C GLU A 260 -4.23 -5.56 13.20
N PRO A 261 -3.86 -4.30 13.51
CA PRO A 261 -4.58 -3.15 12.99
C PRO A 261 -4.66 -3.13 11.47
N LEU A 262 -5.86 -2.90 10.95
CA LEU A 262 -6.09 -2.70 9.52
C LEU A 262 -6.23 -1.22 9.19
N LEU A 263 -5.78 -0.87 8.00
CA LEU A 263 -5.95 0.45 7.40
C LEU A 263 -6.42 0.27 5.95
N MET A 264 -7.61 0.74 5.65
CA MET A 264 -8.13 0.78 4.28
C MET A 264 -8.02 2.20 3.74
N ILE A 265 -7.44 2.34 2.56
CA ILE A 265 -7.32 3.60 1.84
C ILE A 265 -8.00 3.46 0.48
N GLU A 266 -8.96 4.34 0.21
CA GLU A 266 -9.71 4.35 -1.05
C GLU A 266 -9.42 5.65 -1.81
N LEU A 267 -8.83 5.51 -2.99
CA LEU A 267 -8.62 6.60 -3.92
C LEU A 267 -9.86 6.70 -4.81
N ARG A 268 -10.43 7.88 -4.99
CA ARG A 268 -11.56 8.10 -5.90
C ARG A 268 -11.32 9.31 -6.79
N SER A 269 -11.70 9.19 -8.06
CA SER A 269 -11.72 10.29 -9.02
C SER A 269 -13.10 10.38 -9.63
N VAL A 270 -13.77 11.49 -9.37
CA VAL A 270 -15.15 11.75 -9.78
C VAL A 270 -15.16 12.87 -10.83
N PRO A 271 -15.85 12.70 -11.96
CA PRO A 271 -16.01 13.79 -12.92
C PRO A 271 -16.81 14.94 -12.30
N ARG A 272 -16.36 16.18 -12.46
CA ARG A 272 -17.23 17.34 -12.14
C ARG A 272 -18.38 17.42 -13.12
N ARG A 273 -19.53 17.92 -12.63
CA ARG A 273 -20.69 18.22 -13.49
C ARG A 273 -20.28 19.27 -14.55
N PRO A 274 -20.79 19.17 -15.79
CA PRO A 274 -20.58 20.22 -16.77
C PRO A 274 -21.22 21.54 -16.33
N PRO A 275 -20.66 22.69 -16.74
CA PRO A 275 -21.27 23.99 -16.51
C PRO A 275 -22.67 24.07 -17.16
N GLU A 276 -23.56 24.88 -16.58
CA GLU A 276 -24.95 25.03 -17.03
C GLU A 276 -25.10 25.44 -18.51
N SER A 277 -24.10 26.13 -19.06
CA SER A 277 -24.03 26.51 -20.48
C SER A 277 -24.01 25.30 -21.43
N ILE A 278 -23.47 24.17 -20.99
CA ILE A 278 -23.46 22.89 -21.73
C ILE A 278 -24.72 22.08 -21.39
N ASN A 279 -25.17 22.13 -20.13
CA ASN A 279 -26.31 21.35 -19.64
C ASN A 279 -27.65 21.74 -20.27
N THR A 280 -27.77 22.96 -20.82
CA THR A 280 -28.99 23.50 -21.45
C THR A 280 -29.07 23.27 -22.97
N MET A 281 -28.06 22.66 -23.59
CA MET A 281 -28.06 22.45 -25.05
C MET A 281 -28.92 21.22 -25.42
N ASN A 282 -30.03 21.46 -26.15
CA ASN A 282 -30.85 20.38 -26.74
C ASN A 282 -30.06 19.65 -27.83
N LEU A 283 -29.57 18.44 -27.55
CA LEU A 283 -29.18 17.49 -28.59
C LEU A 283 -30.32 16.49 -28.81
N GLU A 284 -31.10 16.72 -29.86
CA GLU A 284 -31.82 15.62 -30.50
C GLU A 284 -30.77 14.61 -31.02
N TYR A 285 -31.10 13.32 -30.95
CA TYR A 285 -30.25 12.19 -31.39
C TYR A 285 -29.45 12.55 -32.65
N ILE A 286 -28.12 12.62 -32.49
CA ILE A 286 -27.21 12.90 -33.60
C ILE A 286 -26.94 11.58 -34.31
N ASP A 287 -27.56 11.41 -35.48
CA ASP A 287 -27.14 10.39 -36.44
C ASP A 287 -25.79 10.84 -37.03
N PRO A 288 -24.66 10.17 -36.70
CA PRO A 288 -23.33 10.58 -37.17
C PRO A 288 -23.18 10.49 -38.69
N PHE A 289 -24.13 9.87 -39.40
CA PHE A 289 -24.13 9.71 -40.85
C PHE A 289 -24.97 10.76 -41.60
N LYS A 290 -25.61 11.72 -40.92
CA LYS A 290 -26.35 12.83 -41.56
C LYS A 290 -25.55 14.13 -41.52
N GLU A 291 -25.03 14.51 -42.69
CA GLU A 291 -23.99 15.54 -42.86
C GLU A 291 -24.36 17.00 -42.57
N ASN A 292 -25.62 17.35 -42.28
CA ASN A 292 -26.08 18.72 -42.62
C ASN A 292 -26.53 19.64 -41.48
N GLU A 293 -25.83 19.70 -40.33
CA GLU A 293 -26.05 20.80 -39.38
C GLU A 293 -24.77 21.28 -38.67
N THR A 294 -24.29 22.46 -39.07
CA THR A 294 -23.16 23.20 -38.48
C THR A 294 -23.27 23.38 -36.96
N ARG A 295 -24.50 23.54 -36.44
CA ARG A 295 -24.78 23.70 -35.00
C ARG A 295 -24.50 22.42 -34.21
N LYS A 296 -24.76 21.24 -34.79
CA LYS A 296 -24.47 19.93 -34.18
C LYS A 296 -22.97 19.65 -34.08
N ARG A 297 -22.19 20.04 -35.10
CA ARG A 297 -20.71 19.98 -35.06
C ARG A 297 -20.12 20.88 -33.98
N GLN A 298 -20.64 22.10 -33.82
CA GLN A 298 -20.18 23.02 -32.77
C GLN A 298 -20.45 22.48 -31.35
N THR A 299 -21.62 21.89 -31.11
CA THR A 299 -21.94 21.28 -29.81
C THR A 299 -21.08 20.04 -29.53
N ALA A 300 -20.85 19.18 -30.52
CA ALA A 300 -19.96 18.02 -30.36
C ALA A 300 -18.51 18.42 -30.07
N VAL A 301 -18.02 19.50 -30.70
CA VAL A 301 -16.69 20.07 -30.43
C VAL A 301 -16.64 20.69 -29.03
N ALA A 302 -17.63 21.49 -28.62
CA ALA A 302 -17.67 22.08 -27.28
C ALA A 302 -17.76 21.02 -26.17
N LEU A 303 -18.50 19.93 -26.41
CA LEU A 303 -18.59 18.79 -25.50
C LEU A 303 -17.28 18.01 -25.43
N ARG A 304 -16.64 17.76 -26.57
CA ARG A 304 -15.30 17.15 -26.63
C ARG A 304 -14.28 18.00 -25.89
N ASP A 305 -14.24 19.30 -26.16
CA ASP A 305 -13.32 20.24 -25.53
C ASP A 305 -13.58 20.30 -24.03
N TRP A 306 -14.86 20.30 -23.61
CA TRP A 306 -15.20 20.19 -22.21
C TRP A 306 -14.71 18.88 -21.59
N ILE A 307 -14.97 17.71 -22.19
CA ILE A 307 -14.49 16.40 -21.69
C ILE A 307 -12.97 16.35 -21.60
N VAL A 308 -12.27 16.90 -22.58
CA VAL A 308 -10.79 17.00 -22.59
C VAL A 308 -10.28 17.94 -21.51
N SER A 309 -11.04 19.01 -21.22
CA SER A 309 -10.75 19.96 -20.15
C SER A 309 -11.35 19.58 -18.79
N ALA A 310 -12.14 18.51 -18.72
CA ALA A 310 -13.03 18.24 -17.60
C ALA A 310 -12.20 18.05 -16.35
N ASP A 311 -12.45 18.90 -15.36
CA ASP A 311 -11.78 18.81 -14.07
C ASP A 311 -12.37 17.63 -13.29
N TYR A 312 -11.50 16.84 -12.69
CA TYR A 312 -11.88 15.68 -11.87
C TYR A 312 -11.58 16.00 -10.42
N GLU A 313 -12.52 15.65 -9.54
CA GLU A 313 -12.30 15.74 -8.11
C GLU A 313 -11.65 14.44 -7.62
N GLY A 314 -10.47 14.59 -7.02
CA GLY A 314 -9.78 13.51 -6.36
C GLY A 314 -10.11 13.47 -4.88
N PHE A 315 -10.37 12.28 -4.36
CA PHE A 315 -10.58 12.03 -2.94
C PHE A 315 -9.71 10.86 -2.47
N VAL A 316 -9.24 10.95 -1.23
CA VAL A 316 -8.59 9.86 -0.51
C VAL A 316 -9.36 9.64 0.77
N GLU A 317 -10.03 8.50 0.88
CA GLU A 317 -10.78 8.05 2.05
C GLU A 317 -9.93 7.09 2.84
N VAL A 318 -9.89 7.26 4.17
CA VAL A 318 -9.10 6.42 5.08
C VAL A 318 -10.03 5.87 6.16
N ASN A 319 -9.99 4.56 6.37
CA ASN A 319 -10.75 3.83 7.39
C ASN A 319 -9.80 2.94 8.20
N GLY A 320 -10.00 2.86 9.51
CA GLY A 320 -9.22 2.00 10.40
C GLY A 320 -8.54 2.73 11.54
N PHE A 321 -7.59 2.04 12.19
CA PHE A 321 -6.93 2.57 13.38
C PHE A 321 -5.85 3.60 13.01
N ASN A 322 -5.74 4.67 13.78
CA ASN A 322 -4.60 5.58 13.71
C ASN A 322 -3.36 5.00 14.41
N THR A 323 -2.91 3.84 13.96
CA THR A 323 -1.75 3.15 14.52
C THR A 323 -0.47 3.91 14.19
N ASN A 324 0.39 4.15 15.18
CA ASN A 324 1.66 4.86 15.03
C ASN A 324 1.56 6.24 14.35
N GLY A 325 0.44 6.94 14.54
CA GLY A 325 0.22 8.26 13.94
C GLY A 325 0.16 8.23 12.40
N VAL A 326 -0.28 7.12 11.81
CA VAL A 326 -0.36 6.96 10.35
C VAL A 326 -1.22 8.04 9.68
N TYR A 327 -2.22 8.60 10.38
CA TYR A 327 -3.08 9.65 9.83
C TYR A 327 -2.28 10.94 9.58
N GLN A 328 -1.44 11.34 10.54
CA GLN A 328 -0.55 12.50 10.40
C GLN A 328 0.48 12.27 9.28
N LYS A 329 1.09 11.08 9.25
CA LYS A 329 2.06 10.69 8.20
C LYS A 329 1.42 10.71 6.81
N LEU A 330 0.19 10.20 6.68
CA LEU A 330 -0.58 10.23 5.44
C LEU A 330 -0.96 11.65 5.04
N GLN A 331 -1.34 12.51 5.98
CA GLN A 331 -1.63 13.91 5.70
C GLN A 331 -0.42 14.60 5.06
N GLU A 332 0.76 14.48 5.66
CA GLU A 332 2.02 15.06 5.13
C GLU A 332 2.31 14.53 3.71
N PHE A 333 2.13 13.22 3.49
CA PHE A 333 2.30 12.60 2.17
C PHE A 333 1.28 13.14 1.15
N ILE A 334 0.00 13.22 1.50
CA ILE A 334 -1.08 13.65 0.61
C ILE A 334 -0.94 15.13 0.24
N GLU A 335 -0.65 15.99 1.22
CA GLU A 335 -0.42 17.42 0.98
C GLU A 335 0.75 17.65 0.01
N ARG A 336 1.86 16.92 0.21
CA ARG A 336 3.07 17.09 -0.58
C ARG A 336 3.01 16.45 -1.96
N PHE A 337 2.58 15.19 -2.04
CA PHE A 337 2.70 14.40 -3.26
C PHE A 337 1.40 14.30 -4.06
N LEU A 338 0.26 14.40 -3.40
CA LEU A 338 -1.06 14.37 -4.05
C LEU A 338 -1.69 15.77 -4.16
N LYS A 339 -0.99 16.82 -3.68
CA LYS A 339 -1.48 18.21 -3.63
C LYS A 339 -2.87 18.26 -3.00
N GLY A 340 -3.01 17.54 -1.90
CA GLY A 340 -4.26 17.40 -1.20
C GLY A 340 -4.40 18.31 0.00
N ARG A 341 -5.60 18.28 0.59
CA ARG A 341 -5.94 18.96 1.85
C ARG A 341 -6.83 18.05 2.68
N LEU A 342 -6.61 18.07 3.99
CA LEU A 342 -7.47 17.38 4.95
C LEU A 342 -8.87 18.00 4.94
N LEU A 343 -9.89 17.16 4.81
CA LEU A 343 -11.31 17.52 5.00
C LEU A 343 -11.86 17.00 6.34
N GLY A 344 -11.11 16.12 7.01
CA GLY A 344 -11.47 15.59 8.33
C GLY A 344 -12.40 14.37 8.26
N PRO A 345 -12.87 13.88 9.41
CA PRO A 345 -13.75 12.72 9.50
C PRO A 345 -15.11 12.99 8.83
N GLN A 346 -15.73 11.94 8.29
CA GLN A 346 -17.03 11.98 7.64
C GLN A 346 -17.95 10.87 8.18
N PRO A 347 -19.28 10.94 7.97
CA PRO A 347 -20.18 9.85 8.38
C PRO A 347 -19.84 8.49 7.75
N TYR A 348 -19.17 8.49 6.59
CA TYR A 348 -18.87 7.30 5.79
C TYR A 348 -17.40 6.90 5.78
N CYS A 349 -16.49 7.72 6.31
CA CYS A 349 -15.08 7.37 6.46
C CYS A 349 -14.42 8.06 7.67
N ASP A 350 -13.38 7.46 8.21
CA ASP A 350 -12.74 7.97 9.43
C ASP A 350 -11.88 9.21 9.16
N CYS A 351 -11.36 9.37 7.94
CA CYS A 351 -10.68 10.57 7.51
C CYS A 351 -10.77 10.75 6.00
N LEU A 352 -11.10 11.97 5.54
CA LEU A 352 -11.20 12.33 4.13
C LEU A 352 -10.16 13.38 3.76
N PHE A 353 -9.55 13.22 2.60
CA PHE A 353 -8.75 14.23 1.93
C PHE A 353 -9.32 14.51 0.54
N SER A 354 -9.32 15.77 0.12
CA SER A 354 -9.41 16.09 -1.32
C SER A 354 -8.01 16.16 -1.91
N CYS A 355 -7.85 15.79 -3.18
CA CYS A 355 -6.57 15.88 -3.89
C CYS A 355 -6.76 16.39 -5.32
N SER A 356 -5.73 17.05 -5.83
CA SER A 356 -5.71 17.61 -7.18
C SER A 356 -4.69 16.91 -8.08
N ALA A 357 -4.24 15.72 -7.70
CA ALA A 357 -3.23 14.94 -8.41
C ALA A 357 -3.80 13.96 -9.44
N PHE A 358 -5.04 13.50 -9.26
CA PHE A 358 -5.65 12.52 -10.13
C PHE A 358 -6.05 13.12 -11.48
N ARG A 359 -5.74 12.40 -12.55
CA ARG A 359 -6.01 12.80 -13.93
C ARG A 359 -6.62 11.64 -14.66
N GLN A 360 -7.59 11.94 -15.52
CA GLN A 360 -8.08 11.04 -16.55
C GLN A 360 -7.73 11.63 -17.92
N LYS A 361 -7.49 10.75 -18.89
CA LYS A 361 -7.21 11.09 -20.28
C LYS A 361 -8.22 10.38 -21.18
N MET A 362 -8.64 11.09 -22.22
CA MET A 362 -9.53 10.55 -23.23
C MET A 362 -8.85 9.40 -23.98
N SER A 363 -9.58 8.31 -24.24
CA SER A 363 -9.08 7.25 -25.12
C SER A 363 -8.82 7.81 -26.52
N PRO A 364 -7.67 7.51 -27.15
CA PRO A 364 -7.38 7.97 -28.52
C PRO A 364 -8.22 7.25 -29.60
N HIS A 365 -8.95 6.19 -29.25
CA HIS A 365 -9.78 5.43 -30.19
C HIS A 365 -11.20 6.02 -30.27
N GLY A 366 -11.43 6.86 -31.28
CA GLY A 366 -12.61 7.72 -31.43
C GLY A 366 -13.86 7.09 -32.06
N GLU A 367 -14.08 5.78 -31.95
CA GLU A 367 -15.23 5.12 -32.58
C GLU A 367 -15.90 4.14 -31.60
N TYR A 368 -16.81 4.63 -30.77
CA TYR A 368 -17.72 3.76 -30.02
C TYR A 368 -19.16 4.22 -30.17
N TRP A 369 -20.05 3.24 -30.32
CA TRP A 369 -21.50 3.38 -30.53
C TRP A 369 -22.25 4.07 -29.37
N ASP A 370 -21.59 4.31 -28.22
CA ASP A 370 -22.14 4.92 -27.00
C ASP A 370 -21.42 6.24 -26.58
N GLY A 371 -20.53 6.82 -27.43
CA GLY A 371 -19.88 8.12 -27.17
C GLY A 371 -18.41 8.12 -26.74
N PHE A 372 -17.95 9.23 -26.14
CA PHE A 372 -16.58 9.40 -25.61
C PHE A 372 -16.37 8.55 -24.34
N TYR A 373 -15.35 7.69 -24.34
CA TYR A 373 -14.92 6.90 -23.17
C TYR A 373 -13.60 7.46 -22.58
N CYS A 374 -13.63 7.90 -21.33
CA CYS A 374 -12.45 8.31 -20.56
C CYS A 374 -11.90 7.10 -19.80
N GLY A 375 -10.72 6.60 -20.19
CA GLY A 375 -10.21 5.32 -19.68
C GLY A 375 -8.83 5.40 -19.03
N GLU A 376 -7.90 6.09 -19.70
CA GLU A 376 -6.53 6.27 -19.22
C GLU A 376 -6.52 7.17 -18.00
N ASN A 377 -5.74 6.81 -16.98
CA ASN A 377 -5.64 7.60 -15.76
C ASN A 377 -4.28 7.39 -15.10
N ASN A 378 -3.97 8.21 -14.11
CA ASN A 378 -2.71 8.15 -13.37
C ASN A 378 -2.83 7.48 -11.99
N PHE A 379 -3.89 6.68 -11.72
CA PHE A 379 -4.08 6.04 -10.42
C PHE A 379 -2.94 5.08 -10.10
N GLY A 380 -2.52 4.24 -11.06
CA GLY A 380 -1.42 3.29 -10.83
C GLY A 380 -0.15 3.97 -10.29
N LYS A 381 0.19 5.16 -10.81
CA LYS A 381 1.32 5.95 -10.34
C LYS A 381 1.19 6.34 -8.85
N TYR A 382 0.05 6.88 -8.44
CA TYR A 382 -0.13 7.33 -7.05
C TYR A 382 -0.42 6.18 -6.08
N THR A 383 -1.03 5.11 -6.58
CA THR A 383 -1.22 3.85 -5.87
C THR A 383 0.14 3.29 -5.47
N MET A 384 1.07 3.16 -6.42
CA MET A 384 2.42 2.68 -6.13
C MET A 384 3.18 3.60 -5.18
N ARG A 385 3.10 4.92 -5.35
CA ARG A 385 3.73 5.88 -4.42
C ARG A 385 3.21 5.76 -2.99
N LEU A 386 1.91 5.53 -2.82
CA LEU A 386 1.31 5.35 -1.52
C LEU A 386 1.72 4.01 -0.89
N ILE A 387 1.81 2.95 -1.70
CA ILE A 387 2.35 1.64 -1.27
C ILE A 387 3.82 1.78 -0.86
N ASP A 388 4.67 2.38 -1.70
CA ASP A 388 6.09 2.65 -1.37
C ASP A 388 6.21 3.44 -0.06
N PHE A 389 5.32 4.42 0.15
CA PHE A 389 5.32 5.20 1.38
C PHE A 389 4.99 4.35 2.61
N LEU A 390 3.90 3.58 2.59
CA LEU A 390 3.46 2.81 3.75
C LEU A 390 4.32 1.56 4.01
N VAL A 391 4.72 0.86 2.95
CA VAL A 391 5.43 -0.42 3.01
C VAL A 391 6.94 -0.23 3.15
N ASP A 392 7.55 0.62 2.31
CA ASP A 392 9.01 0.73 2.26
C ASP A 392 9.53 1.90 3.09
N HIS A 393 8.88 3.06 3.00
CA HIS A 393 9.35 4.27 3.66
C HIS A 393 9.01 4.29 5.15
N LEU A 394 7.75 4.01 5.51
CA LEU A 394 7.38 3.83 6.91
C LEU A 394 7.83 2.48 7.44
N GLY A 395 7.83 1.43 6.61
CA GLY A 395 8.30 0.10 7.02
C GLY A 395 7.37 -0.63 8.00
N GLU A 396 6.14 -0.16 8.20
CA GLU A 396 5.24 -0.63 9.28
C GLU A 396 3.97 -1.31 8.78
N TRP A 397 3.75 -1.35 7.47
CA TRP A 397 2.49 -1.81 6.88
C TRP A 397 2.75 -2.79 5.74
N ASP A 398 1.97 -3.87 5.68
CA ASP A 398 1.94 -4.81 4.58
C ASP A 398 0.68 -4.58 3.74
N LEU A 399 0.85 -4.47 2.43
CA LEU A 399 -0.29 -4.44 1.50
C LEU A 399 -0.92 -5.84 1.42
N ILE A 400 -2.18 -5.97 1.82
CA ILE A 400 -2.92 -7.26 1.75
C ILE A 400 -3.89 -7.31 0.58
N ALA A 401 -4.48 -6.18 0.18
CA ALA A 401 -5.41 -6.12 -0.95
C ALA A 401 -5.24 -4.82 -1.74
N CYS A 402 -5.30 -4.91 -3.07
CA CYS A 402 -5.23 -3.78 -3.98
C CYS A 402 -6.15 -4.03 -5.17
N ASN A 403 -7.31 -3.37 -5.20
CA ASN A 403 -8.34 -3.60 -6.21
C ASN A 403 -8.82 -2.30 -6.84
N GLY A 404 -8.84 -2.28 -8.17
CA GLY A 404 -9.29 -1.15 -8.96
C GLY A 404 -10.70 -1.39 -9.49
N ASN A 405 -11.54 -0.36 -9.48
CA ASN A 405 -12.88 -0.40 -10.03
C ASN A 405 -13.16 0.83 -10.91
N ALA A 406 -14.10 0.64 -11.83
CA ALA A 406 -14.42 1.55 -12.91
C ALA A 406 -15.94 1.77 -12.94
N ALA A 407 -16.44 2.83 -12.30
CA ALA A 407 -17.86 3.16 -12.41
C ALA A 407 -18.13 3.81 -13.79
N GLU A 408 -18.38 2.97 -14.79
CA GLU A 408 -18.39 3.36 -16.22
C GLU A 408 -19.43 4.42 -16.56
N ARG A 409 -20.50 4.50 -15.76
CA ARG A 409 -21.63 5.42 -15.91
C ARG A 409 -21.81 6.31 -14.68
N ALA A 410 -20.71 6.75 -14.07
CA ALA A 410 -20.73 7.70 -12.95
C ALA A 410 -21.54 8.97 -13.29
N TRP A 411 -21.46 9.42 -14.54
CA TRP A 411 -22.33 10.43 -15.11
C TRP A 411 -22.59 10.11 -16.59
N SER A 412 -23.80 10.34 -17.09
CA SER A 412 -24.11 10.21 -18.51
C SER A 412 -25.02 11.34 -18.97
N TRP A 413 -24.88 11.74 -20.22
CA TRP A 413 -25.72 12.74 -20.86
C TRP A 413 -26.33 12.22 -22.15
N SER A 414 -27.67 12.21 -22.21
CA SER A 414 -28.48 11.77 -23.36
C SER A 414 -28.16 10.36 -23.89
N GLY A 415 -27.45 9.53 -23.11
CA GLY A 415 -26.90 8.24 -23.58
C GLY A 415 -25.79 8.35 -24.62
N LEU A 416 -25.35 9.57 -24.97
CA LEU A 416 -24.33 9.88 -25.98
C LEU A 416 -22.94 10.13 -25.39
N VAL A 417 -22.85 10.36 -24.07
CA VAL A 417 -21.59 10.50 -23.34
C VAL A 417 -21.72 9.76 -22.02
N SER A 418 -20.70 8.98 -21.67
CA SER A 418 -20.57 8.34 -20.36
C SER A 418 -19.22 8.69 -19.76
N MET A 419 -19.24 9.35 -18.61
CA MET A 419 -18.04 9.67 -17.85
C MET A 419 -17.81 8.62 -16.78
N VAL A 420 -16.58 8.14 -16.72
CA VAL A 420 -16.15 7.10 -15.81
C VAL A 420 -15.58 7.71 -14.54
N ALA A 421 -16.03 7.22 -13.38
CA ALA A 421 -15.29 7.44 -12.14
C ALA A 421 -14.35 6.27 -11.89
N ARG A 422 -13.16 6.58 -11.36
CA ARG A 422 -12.13 5.58 -11.02
C ARG A 422 -12.02 5.47 -9.52
N GLU A 423 -11.93 4.24 -9.05
CA GLU A 423 -11.76 3.91 -7.64
C GLU A 423 -10.64 2.90 -7.49
N GLN A 424 -9.83 3.06 -6.44
CA GLN A 424 -8.79 2.11 -6.07
C GLN A 424 -8.83 1.91 -4.57
N GLN A 425 -9.11 0.67 -4.15
CA GLN A 425 -9.11 0.27 -2.77
C GLN A 425 -7.79 -0.42 -2.45
N LEU A 426 -7.17 0.02 -1.36
CA LEU A 426 -5.95 -0.54 -0.80
C LEU A 426 -6.25 -0.92 0.64
N VAL A 427 -5.86 -2.12 1.05
CA VAL A 427 -5.91 -2.51 2.45
C VAL A 427 -4.52 -2.89 2.90
N PHE A 428 -4.14 -2.31 4.03
CA PHE A 428 -2.89 -2.55 4.70
C PHE A 428 -3.15 -3.21 6.04
N ARG A 429 -2.30 -4.16 6.40
CA ARG A 429 -2.21 -4.71 7.75
C ARG A 429 -0.97 -4.14 8.41
N HIS A 430 -1.14 -3.64 9.62
CA HIS A 430 -0.02 -3.17 10.42
C HIS A 430 0.80 -4.36 10.86
N ARG A 431 2.13 -4.29 10.68
CA ARG A 431 3.03 -5.29 11.24
C ARG A 431 3.31 -4.95 12.70
N PRO A 432 2.82 -5.72 13.70
CA PRO A 432 3.33 -5.61 15.05
C PRO A 432 4.83 -5.92 14.98
N LYS A 433 5.66 -5.08 15.60
CA LYS A 433 7.11 -5.23 15.59
C LYS A 433 7.53 -6.45 16.42
N ALA A 434 7.34 -7.65 15.86
CA ALA A 434 7.83 -8.92 16.36
C ALA A 434 7.76 -9.98 15.24
N GLY A 435 8.92 -10.38 14.71
CA GLY A 435 9.08 -11.67 14.05
C GLY A 435 8.65 -11.72 12.58
N ARG A 436 9.64 -11.95 11.72
CA ARG A 436 9.52 -12.08 10.26
C ARG A 436 9.17 -10.76 9.58
N VAL A 437 10.23 -10.08 9.12
CA VAL A 437 10.12 -9.43 7.81
C VAL A 437 9.54 -10.52 6.91
N PHE A 438 8.28 -10.41 6.49
CA PHE A 438 7.83 -11.03 5.26
C PHE A 438 8.62 -10.30 4.16
N MET A 439 9.91 -10.63 4.08
CA MET A 439 10.61 -10.61 2.83
C MET A 439 9.75 -11.56 2.01
N ALA A 440 8.85 -11.00 1.20
CA ALA A 440 8.56 -11.67 -0.03
C ALA A 440 9.94 -12.07 -0.56
N THR A 441 10.23 -13.37 -0.50
CA THR A 441 11.10 -14.04 -1.45
C THR A 441 10.38 -13.91 -2.79
N GLY A 442 10.14 -12.67 -3.24
CA GLY A 442 10.05 -12.37 -4.64
C GLY A 442 11.32 -13.00 -5.17
N GLN A 443 11.13 -14.00 -6.02
CA GLN A 443 12.20 -14.59 -6.80
C GLN A 443 12.83 -13.45 -7.57
N TYR A 444 13.81 -12.77 -6.95
CA TYR A 444 14.76 -12.01 -7.71
C TYR A 444 15.44 -13.07 -8.57
N ALA A 445 15.31 -12.92 -9.89
CA ALA A 445 16.02 -13.80 -10.78
C ALA A 445 17.53 -13.57 -10.54
N PRO A 446 18.35 -14.62 -10.60
CA PRO A 446 19.79 -14.45 -10.73
C PRO A 446 20.13 -13.49 -11.87
N LEU A 447 21.27 -12.80 -11.79
CA LEU A 447 21.74 -11.90 -12.86
C LEU A 447 21.88 -12.64 -14.20
N GLY A 448 22.20 -13.94 -14.15
CA GLY A 448 22.28 -14.81 -15.33
C GLY A 448 23.59 -14.68 -16.10
N HIS A 449 24.48 -13.77 -15.68
CA HIS A 449 25.87 -13.66 -16.12
C HIS A 449 26.75 -13.20 -14.95
N LYS A 450 28.08 -13.34 -15.11
CA LYS A 450 29.05 -12.83 -14.13
C LYS A 450 28.91 -11.31 -14.00
N PRO A 451 28.78 -10.76 -12.77
CA PRO A 451 28.85 -9.32 -12.56
C PRO A 451 30.24 -8.79 -12.93
N MET A 452 30.29 -7.58 -13.48
CA MET A 452 31.54 -6.90 -13.81
C MET A 452 32.40 -6.71 -12.57
N GLN A 453 33.63 -7.24 -12.60
CA GLN A 453 34.61 -7.12 -11.51
C GLN A 453 34.03 -7.46 -10.13
N ALA A 454 33.29 -8.58 -10.02
CA ALA A 454 32.72 -9.04 -8.76
C ALA A 454 33.80 -9.21 -7.68
N PRO A 455 33.57 -8.77 -6.43
CA PRO A 455 34.59 -8.85 -5.38
C PRO A 455 34.98 -10.29 -5.07
N ASP A 456 36.28 -10.54 -4.88
CA ASP A 456 36.79 -11.89 -4.67
C ASP A 456 36.34 -12.52 -3.34
N TYR A 457 36.00 -11.68 -2.36
CA TYR A 457 35.49 -12.12 -1.05
C TYR A 457 34.00 -12.49 -1.07
N TRP A 458 33.32 -12.40 -2.21
CA TRP A 458 31.95 -12.88 -2.37
C TRP A 458 31.87 -14.40 -2.50
N THR A 459 30.71 -14.96 -2.17
CA THR A 459 30.42 -16.38 -2.44
C THR A 459 30.48 -16.68 -3.95
N THR A 460 30.83 -17.93 -4.29
CA THR A 460 31.01 -18.34 -5.69
C THR A 460 29.73 -18.11 -6.50
N GLU A 461 28.56 -18.43 -5.96
CA GLU A 461 27.30 -18.25 -6.69
C GLU A 461 26.96 -16.78 -6.95
N SER A 462 27.37 -15.87 -6.06
CA SER A 462 27.21 -14.42 -6.26
C SER A 462 28.17 -13.90 -7.34
N ARG A 463 29.43 -14.38 -7.35
CA ARG A 463 30.44 -14.02 -8.37
C ARG A 463 30.11 -14.57 -9.76
N GLU A 464 29.44 -15.71 -9.83
CA GLU A 464 28.96 -16.30 -11.08
C GLU A 464 27.63 -15.69 -11.54
N GLY A 465 26.98 -14.86 -10.71
CA GLY A 465 25.67 -14.27 -10.99
C GLY A 465 24.52 -15.27 -11.01
N THR A 466 24.73 -16.46 -10.44
CA THR A 466 23.73 -17.52 -10.30
C THR A 466 22.92 -17.40 -9.02
N ALA A 467 23.38 -16.61 -8.05
CA ALA A 467 22.58 -16.13 -6.93
C ALA A 467 21.91 -14.80 -7.28
N ALA A 468 20.75 -14.53 -6.67
CA ALA A 468 20.00 -13.30 -6.92
C ALA A 468 20.37 -12.16 -5.97
N PHE A 469 20.29 -12.42 -4.67
CA PHE A 469 20.73 -11.54 -3.59
C PHE A 469 20.97 -12.38 -2.34
N LYS A 470 22.11 -12.18 -1.68
CA LYS A 470 22.42 -12.81 -0.40
C LYS A 470 22.80 -11.74 0.62
N VAL A 471 22.37 -11.96 1.86
CA VAL A 471 22.85 -11.25 3.04
C VAL A 471 23.75 -12.20 3.81
N VAL A 472 25.01 -11.84 3.96
CA VAL A 472 26.04 -12.70 4.55
C VAL A 472 26.53 -12.05 5.85
N PRO A 473 26.61 -12.77 6.98
CA PRO A 473 27.27 -12.24 8.17
C PRO A 473 28.70 -11.81 7.83
N VAL A 474 29.13 -10.66 8.35
CA VAL A 474 30.52 -10.22 8.14
C VAL A 474 31.50 -11.15 8.86
N THR A 475 32.72 -11.23 8.35
CA THR A 475 33.84 -11.85 9.07
C THR A 475 34.23 -11.03 10.30
N GLU A 476 34.94 -11.64 11.26
CA GLU A 476 35.46 -10.89 12.42
C GLU A 476 36.43 -9.77 12.00
N GLU A 477 37.26 -10.00 10.98
CA GLU A 477 38.14 -8.98 10.41
C GLU A 477 37.34 -7.80 9.82
N GLU A 478 36.29 -8.08 9.04
CA GLU A 478 35.41 -7.02 8.53
C GLU A 478 34.69 -6.28 9.66
N LYS A 479 34.30 -6.98 10.74
CA LYS A 479 33.68 -6.37 11.92
C LYS A 479 34.65 -5.40 12.61
N GLU A 480 35.92 -5.77 12.74
CA GLU A 480 36.97 -4.88 13.27
C GLU A 480 37.16 -3.63 12.39
N TRP A 481 37.20 -3.81 11.06
CA TRP A 481 37.32 -2.68 10.12
C TRP A 481 36.10 -1.75 10.17
N LEU A 482 34.89 -2.30 10.28
CA LEU A 482 33.67 -1.51 10.41
C LEU A 482 33.62 -0.76 11.75
N GLN A 483 34.09 -1.37 12.85
CA GLN A 483 34.26 -0.67 14.12
C GLN A 483 35.31 0.46 13.99
N GLN A 484 36.44 0.19 13.33
CA GLN A 484 37.47 1.19 13.05
C GLN A 484 36.92 2.35 12.21
N LEU A 485 36.08 2.07 11.22
CA LEU A 485 35.40 3.08 10.41
C LEU A 485 34.49 3.95 11.28
N LEU A 486 33.68 3.36 12.17
CA LEU A 486 32.80 4.12 13.07
C LEU A 486 33.59 5.03 14.01
N ASP A 487 34.65 4.50 14.63
CA ASP A 487 35.50 5.23 15.59
C ASP A 487 36.33 6.32 14.89
N GLY A 488 36.99 5.99 13.78
CA GLY A 488 37.86 6.89 13.03
C GLY A 488 37.11 8.01 12.28
N SER A 489 35.82 7.83 12.01
CA SER A 489 34.96 8.85 11.40
C SER A 489 34.07 9.58 12.41
N TYR A 490 34.23 9.31 13.71
CA TYR A 490 33.48 9.96 14.76
C TYR A 490 33.92 11.43 14.94
N VAL A 491 32.96 12.36 14.94
CA VAL A 491 33.22 13.78 15.18
C VAL A 491 32.25 14.29 16.25
N LYS A 492 32.78 14.82 17.35
CA LYS A 492 31.99 15.33 18.50
C LYS A 492 31.27 16.66 18.19
N ARG A 493 30.37 16.66 17.19
CA ARG A 493 29.50 17.76 16.78
C ARG A 493 28.08 17.25 16.51
N VAL A 494 27.12 18.16 16.55
CA VAL A 494 25.71 17.89 16.21
C VAL A 494 25.14 19.06 15.42
N THR A 495 24.11 18.79 14.63
CA THR A 495 23.32 19.77 13.89
C THR A 495 21.88 19.79 14.40
N ARG A 496 21.06 20.67 13.81
CA ARG A 496 19.60 20.72 14.07
C ARG A 496 18.86 19.45 13.63
N ASP A 497 19.48 18.59 12.82
CA ASP A 497 18.82 17.41 12.28
C ASP A 497 18.70 16.29 13.34
N ARG A 498 19.50 16.33 14.40
CA ARG A 498 19.43 15.36 15.51
C ARG A 498 18.12 15.51 16.29
N ARG A 499 17.32 14.43 16.32
CA ARG A 499 16.06 14.39 17.09
C ARG A 499 16.29 13.93 18.53
N GLY A 500 16.68 14.86 19.41
CA GLY A 500 16.78 14.63 20.86
C GLY A 500 17.90 13.67 21.32
N GLY A 501 18.08 13.57 22.65
CA GLY A 501 19.05 12.67 23.29
C GLY A 501 20.50 13.19 23.38
N ARG A 502 21.25 12.69 24.38
CA ARG A 502 22.68 12.99 24.56
C ARG A 502 23.48 12.47 23.35
N LEU A 503 24.50 13.19 22.92
CA LEU A 503 25.46 12.67 21.95
C LEU A 503 26.17 11.45 22.58
N ALA A 504 26.26 10.35 21.84
CA ALA A 504 27.03 9.18 22.28
C ALA A 504 28.51 9.56 22.38
N GLU A 505 29.26 8.97 23.32
CA GLU A 505 30.72 9.12 23.34
C GLU A 505 31.39 8.19 22.33
N ARG A 506 30.74 7.07 21.98
CA ARG A 506 31.20 6.10 20.99
C ARG A 506 30.03 5.31 20.41
N PHE A 507 30.22 4.74 19.21
CA PHE A 507 29.32 3.76 18.62
C PHE A 507 29.95 2.37 18.69
N GLU A 508 29.35 1.48 19.48
CA GLU A 508 29.81 0.10 19.61
C GLU A 508 29.08 -0.79 18.60
N LEU A 509 29.81 -1.33 17.62
CA LEU A 509 29.28 -2.24 16.62
C LEU A 509 28.96 -3.60 17.26
N VAL A 510 27.68 -3.94 17.30
CA VAL A 510 27.20 -5.21 17.86
C VAL A 510 27.24 -6.30 16.81
N ALA A 511 26.70 -6.00 15.62
CA ALA A 511 26.65 -6.92 14.50
C ALA A 511 26.69 -6.15 13.17
N ALA A 512 27.12 -6.83 12.12
CA ALA A 512 26.98 -6.32 10.76
C ALA A 512 26.70 -7.46 9.78
N VAL A 513 26.07 -7.11 8.67
CA VAL A 513 25.84 -8.02 7.54
C VAL A 513 26.28 -7.36 6.25
N ARG A 514 26.82 -8.16 5.33
CA ARG A 514 27.27 -7.78 4.00
C ARG A 514 26.25 -8.13 2.93
N SER A 515 26.04 -7.22 1.99
CA SER A 515 25.26 -7.44 0.78
C SER A 515 26.11 -8.10 -0.30
N GLU A 516 25.64 -9.23 -0.82
CA GLU A 516 26.09 -9.79 -2.09
C GLU A 516 24.92 -9.72 -3.07
N ASN A 517 24.83 -8.61 -3.79
CA ASN A 517 23.76 -8.35 -4.74
C ASN A 517 24.33 -8.19 -6.17
N PRO A 518 24.38 -9.28 -6.96
CA PRO A 518 24.89 -9.27 -8.33
C PRO A 518 24.31 -8.16 -9.22
N HIS A 519 23.01 -7.90 -9.15
CA HIS A 519 22.36 -6.86 -9.96
C HIS A 519 22.83 -5.45 -9.61
N LEU A 520 22.79 -5.12 -8.31
CA LEU A 520 23.22 -3.79 -7.87
C LEU A 520 24.73 -3.57 -8.08
N TRP A 521 25.52 -4.63 -7.90
CA TRP A 521 26.96 -4.54 -8.15
C TRP A 521 27.28 -4.34 -9.62
N ASP A 522 26.61 -5.06 -10.53
CA ASP A 522 26.87 -4.91 -11.95
C ASP A 522 26.56 -3.49 -12.45
N ALA A 523 25.43 -2.92 -11.99
CA ALA A 523 25.08 -1.52 -12.22
C ALA A 523 26.16 -0.56 -11.68
N PHE A 524 26.58 -0.77 -10.43
CA PHE A 524 27.61 0.02 -9.77
C PHE A 524 28.97 -0.05 -10.48
N ALA A 525 29.44 -1.24 -10.80
CA ALA A 525 30.70 -1.47 -11.48
C ALA A 525 30.72 -0.86 -12.89
N ASN A 526 29.60 -0.94 -13.62
CA ASN A 526 29.42 -0.27 -14.90
C ASN A 526 29.50 1.26 -14.77
N ARG A 527 28.85 1.85 -13.75
CA ARG A 527 28.95 3.29 -13.47
C ARG A 527 30.37 3.70 -13.10
N ARG A 528 31.02 2.93 -12.21
CA ARG A 528 32.41 3.11 -11.81
C ARG A 528 33.35 3.15 -13.00
N HIS A 529 33.23 2.17 -13.91
CA HIS A 529 34.04 2.10 -15.12
C HIS A 529 33.82 3.31 -16.04
N LYS A 530 32.56 3.69 -16.30
CA LYS A 530 32.23 4.86 -17.14
C LYS A 530 32.79 6.16 -16.58
N VAL A 531 32.66 6.38 -15.27
CA VAL A 531 33.18 7.59 -14.61
C VAL A 531 34.71 7.60 -14.62
N GLY A 532 35.35 6.46 -14.37
CA GLY A 532 36.81 6.33 -14.44
C GLY A 532 37.36 6.70 -15.82
N LEU A 533 36.80 6.11 -16.89
CA LEU A 533 37.19 6.45 -18.27
C LEU A 533 36.99 7.93 -18.60
N ALA A 534 35.85 8.50 -18.18
CA ALA A 534 35.55 9.90 -18.42
C ALA A 534 36.56 10.83 -17.71
N ARG A 535 37.08 10.42 -16.54
CA ARG A 535 38.05 11.22 -15.77
C ARG A 535 39.47 11.09 -16.30
N ASP A 536 39.89 9.89 -16.70
CA ASP A 536 41.21 9.65 -17.29
C ASP A 536 41.39 10.40 -18.63
N GLY A 537 40.30 10.56 -19.39
CA GLY A 537 40.28 11.34 -20.63
C GLY A 537 40.38 12.86 -20.44
N LEU A 538 40.34 13.38 -19.20
CA LEU A 538 40.39 14.82 -18.94
C LEU A 538 41.82 15.32 -18.71
N HIS A 539 42.12 16.49 -19.28
CA HIS A 539 43.30 17.29 -18.91
C HIS A 539 43.31 17.55 -17.39
N ALA A 540 44.50 17.59 -16.77
CA ALA A 540 44.67 17.76 -15.33
C ALA A 540 43.85 18.93 -14.75
N ASP A 541 43.82 20.07 -15.44
CA ASP A 541 43.07 21.28 -15.04
C ASP A 541 41.54 21.09 -15.01
N HIS A 542 41.01 20.06 -15.67
CA HIS A 542 39.58 19.76 -15.76
C HIS A 542 39.15 18.57 -14.90
N ARG A 543 40.09 17.92 -14.19
CA ARG A 543 39.80 16.78 -13.29
C ARG A 543 39.13 17.21 -11.99
N GLY A 544 39.13 18.51 -11.68
CA GLY A 544 38.64 19.06 -10.41
C GLY A 544 39.62 18.87 -9.26
N GLU A 545 39.28 19.35 -8.07
CA GLU A 545 40.02 19.03 -6.85
C GLU A 545 39.85 17.55 -6.51
N ASP A 546 40.96 16.85 -6.26
CA ASP A 546 40.94 15.47 -5.76
C ASP A 546 40.46 15.47 -4.30
N VAL A 547 39.14 15.43 -4.12
CA VAL A 547 38.52 15.29 -2.80
C VAL A 547 38.74 13.87 -2.31
N VAL A 548 39.44 13.73 -1.18
CA VAL A 548 39.59 12.45 -0.48
C VAL A 548 38.57 12.38 0.66
N PRO A 549 37.70 11.34 0.70
CA PRO A 549 36.78 11.14 1.82
C PRO A 549 37.55 10.83 3.10
N LYS A 550 37.12 11.40 4.23
CA LYS A 550 37.78 11.18 5.54
C LYS A 550 37.71 9.73 6.00
N THR A 551 36.69 8.99 5.55
CA THR A 551 36.57 7.55 5.76
C THR A 551 37.75 6.75 5.22
N THR A 552 38.44 7.26 4.19
CA THR A 552 39.67 6.66 3.62
C THR A 552 40.76 6.55 4.68
N LEU A 553 40.95 7.61 5.48
CA LEU A 553 41.92 7.63 6.57
C LEU A 553 41.40 6.90 7.82
N ALA A 554 40.08 6.94 8.04
CA ALA A 554 39.45 6.28 9.18
C ALA A 554 39.63 4.75 9.15
N CYS A 555 39.53 4.12 7.98
CA CYS A 555 39.74 2.69 7.82
C CYS A 555 40.47 2.37 6.50
N PRO A 556 41.82 2.32 6.52
CA PRO A 556 42.62 2.01 5.33
C PRO A 556 42.31 0.65 4.70
N ALA A 557 41.89 -0.33 5.49
CA ALA A 557 41.56 -1.67 4.99
C ALA A 557 40.30 -1.66 4.10
N LEU A 558 39.24 -0.96 4.51
CA LEU A 558 38.06 -0.76 3.65
C LEU A 558 38.38 0.13 2.45
N ALA A 559 39.24 1.15 2.63
CA ALA A 559 39.70 2.00 1.53
C ALA A 559 40.48 1.23 0.46
N ALA A 560 41.29 0.25 0.88
CA ALA A 560 42.00 -0.66 -0.03
C ALA A 560 41.07 -1.55 -0.85
N ARG A 561 39.79 -1.66 -0.48
CA ARG A 561 38.81 -2.33 -1.34
C ARG A 561 38.22 -1.40 -2.41
N CYS A 562 38.41 -0.08 -2.32
CA CYS A 562 37.90 0.92 -3.26
C CYS A 562 38.89 1.27 -4.40
N VAL A 563 39.97 0.49 -4.54
CA VAL A 563 40.96 0.64 -5.61
C VAL A 563 40.87 -0.55 -6.58
N ASP A 564 41.35 -0.37 -7.80
CA ASP A 564 41.49 -1.44 -8.79
C ASP A 564 42.72 -2.34 -8.51
N GLU A 565 42.94 -3.33 -9.38
CA GLU A 565 44.05 -4.30 -9.28
C GLU A 565 45.45 -3.65 -9.34
N ASP A 566 45.57 -2.46 -9.96
CA ASP A 566 46.80 -1.67 -9.99
C ASP A 566 46.96 -0.78 -8.75
N GLY A 567 45.99 -0.80 -7.82
CA GLY A 567 45.92 0.09 -6.67
C GLY A 567 45.49 1.52 -7.01
N LYS A 568 44.92 1.76 -8.20
CA LYS A 568 44.44 3.07 -8.62
C LYS A 568 42.95 3.24 -8.30
N ASN A 569 42.50 4.49 -8.19
CA ASN A 569 41.10 4.83 -7.97
C ASN A 569 40.64 5.90 -8.99
N PRO A 570 40.52 5.53 -10.28
CA PRO A 570 40.24 6.50 -11.34
C PRO A 570 38.87 7.18 -11.18
N SER A 571 37.91 6.50 -10.57
CA SER A 571 36.54 6.96 -10.34
C SER A 571 36.31 7.64 -8.99
N THR A 572 37.37 7.81 -8.18
CA THR A 572 37.31 8.38 -6.81
C THR A 572 36.25 7.69 -5.94
N GLU A 573 36.19 6.35 -5.99
CA GLU A 573 35.35 5.52 -5.14
C GLU A 573 35.71 5.71 -3.66
N GLY A 574 34.71 5.81 -2.79
CA GLY A 574 34.90 5.93 -1.35
C GLY A 574 33.83 5.20 -0.55
N MET A 575 34.11 4.96 0.73
CA MET A 575 33.15 4.40 1.68
C MET A 575 32.41 5.55 2.39
N PHE A 576 31.09 5.48 2.49
CA PHE A 576 30.27 6.49 3.17
C PHE A 576 29.19 5.85 4.03
N LEU A 577 28.63 6.61 4.96
CA LEU A 577 27.66 6.15 5.94
C LEU A 577 26.30 6.81 5.70
N HIS A 578 25.23 6.04 5.90
CA HIS A 578 23.85 6.50 5.89
C HIS A 578 23.12 6.00 7.13
N GLY A 579 22.62 6.90 7.98
CA GLY A 579 21.84 6.51 9.16
C GLY A 579 20.40 6.20 8.81
N THR A 580 19.86 5.14 9.41
CA THR A 580 18.47 4.70 9.21
C THR A 580 18.00 3.85 10.40
N ASN A 581 16.91 3.09 10.26
CA ASN A 581 16.50 2.07 11.23
C ASN A 581 16.91 0.65 10.75
N PRO A 582 16.99 -0.35 11.65
CA PRO A 582 17.44 -1.71 11.31
C PRO A 582 16.69 -2.34 10.14
N THR A 583 15.36 -2.17 10.07
CA THR A 583 14.53 -2.73 9.00
C THR A 583 14.86 -2.09 7.64
N SER A 584 14.93 -0.76 7.60
CA SER A 584 15.28 -0.02 6.40
C SER A 584 16.71 -0.28 5.94
N ALA A 585 17.66 -0.51 6.85
CA ALA A 585 19.05 -0.84 6.50
C ALA A 585 19.13 -2.10 5.63
N VAL A 586 18.45 -3.18 6.03
CA VAL A 586 18.42 -4.44 5.26
C VAL A 586 17.66 -4.29 3.94
N ALA A 587 16.58 -3.49 3.92
CA ALA A 587 15.85 -3.20 2.69
C ALA A 587 16.70 -2.44 1.67
N ILE A 588 17.54 -1.49 2.12
CA ILE A 588 18.49 -0.75 1.29
C ILE A 588 19.53 -1.70 0.67
N LEU A 589 20.04 -2.69 1.42
CA LEU A 589 20.97 -3.70 0.86
C LEU A 589 20.36 -4.48 -0.31
N LYS A 590 19.04 -4.72 -0.27
CA LYS A 590 18.30 -5.48 -1.28
C LYS A 590 17.93 -4.64 -2.50
N ASN A 591 17.44 -3.42 -2.29
CA ASN A 591 16.76 -2.62 -3.32
C ASN A 591 17.49 -1.33 -3.71
N ASN A 592 18.65 -1.03 -3.12
CA ASN A 592 19.34 0.26 -3.22
C ASN A 592 18.50 1.45 -2.67
N PHE A 593 19.05 2.66 -2.76
CA PHE A 593 18.36 3.90 -2.42
C PHE A 593 17.35 4.27 -3.51
N LYS A 594 16.07 4.48 -3.16
CA LYS A 594 15.06 5.04 -4.07
C LYS A 594 15.19 6.56 -4.17
N ILE A 595 15.99 7.07 -5.09
CA ILE A 595 16.29 8.52 -5.20
C ILE A 595 15.02 9.34 -5.53
N ASP A 596 14.06 8.74 -6.24
CA ASP A 596 12.77 9.37 -6.56
C ASP A 596 11.88 9.68 -5.35
N LEU A 597 12.20 9.11 -4.18
CA LEU A 597 11.52 9.37 -2.90
C LEU A 597 12.32 10.29 -1.98
N ALA A 598 13.46 10.82 -2.45
CA ALA A 598 14.35 11.66 -1.64
C ALA A 598 13.62 12.88 -1.06
N GLY A 599 13.83 13.10 0.24
CA GLY A 599 13.28 14.22 0.98
C GLY A 599 11.94 13.98 1.68
N ALA A 600 11.35 12.79 1.60
CA ALA A 600 10.07 12.47 2.26
C ALA A 600 10.15 12.43 3.79
N SER A 601 11.31 12.05 4.38
CA SER A 601 11.53 11.92 5.83
C SER A 601 12.42 13.00 6.46
N ALA A 602 13.28 13.64 5.66
CA ALA A 602 14.28 14.63 6.09
C ALA A 602 14.49 15.72 5.02
N GLY A 603 15.00 16.89 5.42
CA GLY A 603 15.18 18.03 4.50
C GLY A 603 16.21 17.78 3.39
N THR A 604 16.02 18.41 2.23
CA THR A 604 16.91 18.29 1.04
C THR A 604 17.73 19.57 0.84
N MET A 605 18.74 19.81 1.68
CA MET A 605 19.51 21.07 1.70
C MET A 605 20.26 21.38 0.38
N PHE A 606 20.62 20.34 -0.37
CA PHE A 606 21.47 20.39 -1.58
C PHE A 606 20.79 19.77 -2.83
N GLY A 607 19.50 19.41 -2.70
CA GLY A 607 18.70 18.79 -3.76
C GLY A 607 18.13 17.42 -3.36
N PRO A 608 17.18 16.88 -4.16
CA PRO A 608 16.53 15.60 -3.88
C PRO A 608 17.40 14.43 -4.35
N GLY A 609 18.38 14.04 -3.54
CA GLY A 609 19.26 12.90 -3.81
C GLY A 609 19.46 12.01 -2.57
N ALA A 610 20.26 10.96 -2.72
CA ALA A 610 20.71 10.13 -1.60
C ALA A 610 21.84 10.84 -0.85
N TYR A 611 21.63 11.10 0.44
CA TYR A 611 22.60 11.78 1.31
C TYR A 611 23.44 10.74 2.04
N LEU A 612 24.76 10.77 1.79
CA LEU A 612 25.74 9.98 2.50
C LEU A 612 26.71 10.91 3.24
N ALA A 613 27.18 10.48 4.41
CA ALA A 613 28.12 11.22 5.23
C ALA A 613 29.45 10.47 5.34
N GLU A 614 30.54 11.22 5.44
CA GLU A 614 31.85 10.65 5.79
C GLU A 614 32.10 10.61 7.31
N ALA A 615 31.20 11.20 8.11
CA ALA A 615 31.26 11.20 9.56
C ALA A 615 30.16 10.30 10.15
N SER A 616 30.52 9.35 11.01
CA SER A 616 29.56 8.45 11.66
C SER A 616 28.56 9.20 12.52
N THR A 617 28.98 10.29 13.19
CA THR A 617 28.08 11.11 14.01
C THR A 617 27.04 11.87 13.20
N LYS A 618 27.33 12.26 11.96
CA LYS A 618 26.33 12.86 11.07
C LYS A 618 25.33 11.82 10.59
N ALA A 619 25.79 10.63 10.20
CA ALA A 619 24.91 9.52 9.87
C ALA A 619 24.00 9.17 11.07
N ASP A 620 24.54 9.10 12.30
CA ASP A 620 23.78 8.83 13.53
C ASP A 620 22.62 9.80 13.79
N GLU A 621 22.66 11.04 13.29
CA GLU A 621 21.54 11.99 13.44
C GLU A 621 20.24 11.51 12.78
N TYR A 622 20.37 10.65 11.77
CA TYR A 622 19.26 10.02 11.06
C TYR A 622 18.98 8.59 11.53
N ALA A 623 19.88 8.01 12.33
CA ALA A 623 19.74 6.66 12.83
C ALA A 623 18.67 6.58 13.93
N GLN A 624 17.84 5.55 13.84
CA GLN A 624 16.78 5.27 14.80
C GLN A 624 16.94 3.84 15.33
N ASP A 625 16.67 3.64 16.61
CA ASP A 625 16.55 2.31 17.18
C ASP A 625 15.16 1.75 16.96
N ASP A 626 15.04 0.43 17.03
CA ASP A 626 13.73 -0.20 17.09
C ASP A 626 13.15 -0.10 18.51
N LYS A 627 11.95 0.48 18.64
CA LYS A 627 11.24 0.62 19.92
C LYS A 627 10.88 -0.72 20.59
N ALA A 628 10.91 -1.83 19.83
CA ALA A 628 10.69 -3.21 20.29
C ALA A 628 11.32 -4.24 19.31
N GLY A 629 11.62 -5.46 19.77
CA GLY A 629 12.16 -6.56 18.93
C GLY A 629 13.62 -6.94 19.22
N SER A 630 14.19 -7.87 18.43
CA SER A 630 15.58 -8.37 18.60
C SER A 630 16.66 -7.30 18.39
N TYR A 631 16.31 -6.18 17.75
CA TYR A 631 17.17 -5.01 17.56
C TYR A 631 16.85 -3.87 18.54
N LYS A 632 16.06 -4.13 19.60
CA LYS A 632 15.76 -3.10 20.62
C LYS A 632 17.04 -2.56 21.24
N GLY A 633 17.18 -1.23 21.22
CA GLY A 633 18.38 -0.54 21.69
C GLY A 633 19.57 -0.59 20.71
N LEU A 634 19.39 -1.19 19.53
CA LEU A 634 20.36 -1.13 18.43
C LEU A 634 19.91 -0.10 17.40
N TYR A 635 20.81 0.79 17.05
CA TYR A 635 20.70 1.73 15.95
C TYR A 635 21.30 1.12 14.68
N ALA A 636 20.94 1.67 13.52
CA ALA A 636 21.45 1.18 12.25
C ALA A 636 22.07 2.26 11.37
N MET A 637 23.21 1.91 10.75
CA MET A 637 23.79 2.63 9.63
C MET A 637 24.01 1.68 8.47
N VAL A 638 24.03 2.21 7.25
CA VAL A 638 24.46 1.49 6.05
C VAL A 638 25.80 2.07 5.59
N ALA A 639 26.82 1.23 5.46
CA ALA A 639 28.08 1.60 4.82
C ALA A 639 28.02 1.28 3.33
N CYS A 640 28.22 2.30 2.51
CA CYS A 640 28.03 2.25 1.07
C CYS A 640 29.34 2.58 0.38
N ARG A 641 29.69 1.80 -0.65
CA ARG A 641 30.64 2.27 -1.67
C ARG A 641 29.93 3.27 -2.56
N ALA A 642 30.58 4.38 -2.86
CA ALA A 642 30.03 5.36 -3.78
C ALA A 642 31.09 5.91 -4.73
N VAL A 643 30.71 6.03 -6.01
CA VAL A 643 31.51 6.62 -7.08
C VAL A 643 31.35 8.13 -7.03
N MET A 644 32.39 8.85 -6.59
CA MET A 644 32.32 10.31 -6.50
C MET A 644 32.60 11.02 -7.83
N GLY A 645 33.46 10.44 -8.69
CA GLY A 645 33.89 11.10 -9.92
C GLY A 645 34.38 12.53 -9.68
N ARG A 646 33.77 13.50 -10.38
CA ARG A 646 34.02 14.93 -10.21
C ARG A 646 32.99 15.55 -9.24
N PRO A 647 33.39 15.95 -8.02
CA PRO A 647 32.47 16.58 -7.08
C PRO A 647 32.19 18.05 -7.46
N PHE A 648 30.93 18.46 -7.36
CA PHE A 648 30.55 19.86 -7.30
C PHE A 648 30.52 20.33 -5.84
N VAL A 649 31.55 21.06 -5.43
CA VAL A 649 31.70 21.53 -4.03
C VAL A 649 30.91 22.82 -3.82
N GLU A 650 30.02 22.82 -2.83
CA GLU A 650 29.19 23.98 -2.51
C GLU A 650 28.96 24.12 -1.00
N LYS A 651 29.00 25.37 -0.53
CA LYS A 651 28.84 25.72 0.89
C LYS A 651 27.41 26.16 1.21
N ASN A 652 26.69 26.67 0.21
CA ASN A 652 25.36 27.25 0.37
C ASN A 652 24.24 26.23 0.06
N PRO A 653 23.15 26.23 0.84
CA PRO A 653 21.97 25.45 0.49
C PRO A 653 21.38 25.82 -0.88
N GLY A 654 20.87 24.84 -1.61
CA GLY A 654 20.28 25.03 -2.94
C GLY A 654 19.90 23.71 -3.59
N ASN A 655 19.30 23.73 -4.78
CA ASN A 655 19.06 22.51 -5.56
C ASN A 655 20.07 22.42 -6.69
N TYR A 656 21.06 21.54 -6.52
CA TYR A 656 22.16 21.36 -7.47
C TYR A 656 22.06 20.08 -8.30
N SER A 657 20.92 19.38 -8.26
CA SER A 657 20.68 18.13 -9.01
C SER A 657 21.08 18.25 -10.49
N LYS A 658 20.75 19.36 -11.16
CA LYS A 658 21.09 19.61 -12.57
C LYS A 658 22.60 19.65 -12.85
N LYS A 659 23.44 19.96 -11.86
CA LYS A 659 24.90 19.92 -12.01
C LYS A 659 25.40 18.49 -12.21
N VAL A 660 24.74 17.52 -11.58
CA VAL A 660 25.07 16.11 -11.70
C VAL A 660 24.35 15.48 -12.88
N THR A 661 23.03 15.66 -13.00
CA THR A 661 22.23 15.00 -14.05
C THR A 661 22.52 15.50 -15.46
N SER A 662 23.18 16.65 -15.62
CA SER A 662 23.70 17.10 -16.93
C SER A 662 25.02 16.44 -17.33
N GLY A 663 25.66 15.67 -16.44
CA GLY A 663 26.97 15.06 -16.64
C GLY A 663 28.16 16.02 -16.44
N ALA A 664 27.93 17.26 -15.98
CA ALA A 664 29.00 18.19 -15.68
C ALA A 664 29.80 17.77 -14.44
N PHE A 665 29.12 17.17 -13.46
CA PHE A 665 29.66 16.63 -12.22
C PHE A 665 29.02 15.26 -11.94
N ASP A 666 29.57 14.52 -10.99
CA ASP A 666 29.11 13.16 -10.67
C ASP A 666 28.45 13.07 -9.29
N VAL A 667 28.78 14.00 -8.38
CA VAL A 667 28.22 14.13 -7.04
C VAL A 667 28.17 15.60 -6.62
N VAL A 668 27.26 15.97 -5.71
CA VAL A 668 27.32 17.27 -5.01
C VAL A 668 27.95 17.06 -3.64
N LEU A 669 28.98 17.83 -3.32
CA LEU A 669 29.60 17.88 -1.99
C LEU A 669 29.11 19.14 -1.26
N GLY A 670 28.23 18.94 -0.28
CA GLY A 670 27.80 19.99 0.63
C GLY A 670 28.84 20.20 1.73
N ASP A 671 29.71 21.20 1.57
CA ASP A 671 30.81 21.47 2.51
C ASP A 671 30.38 22.45 3.61
N ARG A 672 29.52 21.96 4.52
CA ARG A 672 29.08 22.72 5.69
C ARG A 672 30.14 22.78 6.78
N GLU A 673 31.14 21.91 6.73
CA GLU A 673 32.33 22.01 7.57
C GLU A 673 33.10 23.30 7.29
N ALA A 674 33.43 23.59 6.03
CA ALA A 674 34.07 24.85 5.68
C ALA A 674 33.15 26.07 5.85
N ALA A 675 31.83 25.89 5.74
CA ALA A 675 30.87 27.00 5.85
C ALA A 675 30.57 27.43 7.29
N VAL A 676 30.32 26.46 8.18
CA VAL A 676 29.84 26.68 9.56
C VAL A 676 30.46 25.74 10.58
N GLY A 677 31.52 25.00 10.21
CA GLY A 677 32.21 24.08 11.10
C GLY A 677 31.40 22.83 11.44
N THR A 678 30.48 22.36 10.60
CA THR A 678 29.77 21.10 10.85
C THR A 678 30.35 19.94 10.04
N PHE A 679 29.59 19.38 9.11
CA PHE A 679 29.90 18.14 8.42
C PHE A 679 29.95 18.35 6.91
N ARG A 680 30.67 17.48 6.20
CA ARG A 680 30.53 17.31 4.76
C ARG A 680 29.52 16.21 4.46
N GLU A 681 28.62 16.47 3.52
CA GLU A 681 27.63 15.51 3.03
C GLU A 681 27.77 15.37 1.51
N PHE A 682 27.60 14.15 1.01
CA PHE A 682 27.73 13.80 -0.39
C PHE A 682 26.36 13.38 -0.92
N ILE A 683 25.89 14.06 -1.97
CA ILE A 683 24.55 13.89 -2.50
C ILE A 683 24.64 13.29 -3.90
N PHE A 684 24.10 12.08 -4.02
CA PHE A 684 24.08 11.29 -5.24
C PHE A 684 22.69 11.34 -5.89
N PHE A 685 22.68 11.49 -7.21
CA PHE A 685 21.45 11.60 -8.01
C PHE A 685 21.29 10.43 -9.01
N HIS A 686 22.25 9.52 -9.04
CA HIS A 686 22.20 8.27 -9.81
C HIS A 686 22.32 7.10 -8.84
N GLU A 687 21.34 6.20 -8.84
CA GLU A 687 21.33 5.04 -7.93
C GLU A 687 22.52 4.12 -8.20
N GLU A 688 22.89 3.99 -9.48
CA GLU A 688 24.08 3.29 -9.99
C GLU A 688 25.40 3.80 -9.36
N SER A 689 25.44 5.02 -8.82
CA SER A 689 26.66 5.55 -8.19
C SER A 689 26.89 4.99 -6.79
N ILE A 690 25.95 4.23 -6.23
CA ILE A 690 26.00 3.73 -4.85
C ILE A 690 25.81 2.21 -4.83
N TYR A 691 26.70 1.52 -4.11
CA TYR A 691 26.53 0.12 -3.72
C TYR A 691 26.43 0.02 -2.19
N PRO A 692 25.24 -0.28 -1.63
CA PRO A 692 25.08 -0.49 -0.20
C PRO A 692 25.71 -1.83 0.20
N GLU A 693 26.88 -1.78 0.83
CA GLU A 693 27.70 -2.98 1.05
C GLU A 693 27.46 -3.60 2.42
N TYR A 694 27.33 -2.80 3.48
CA TYR A 694 27.13 -3.32 4.84
C TYR A 694 25.96 -2.64 5.54
N ALA A 695 25.19 -3.41 6.30
CA ALA A 695 24.31 -2.88 7.35
C ALA A 695 24.97 -3.10 8.71
N LEU A 696 25.14 -2.02 9.47
CA LEU A 696 25.82 -1.96 10.76
C LEU A 696 24.77 -1.77 11.85
N PHE A 697 24.73 -2.67 12.83
CA PHE A 697 23.85 -2.58 14.00
C PHE A 697 24.71 -2.26 15.23
N TYR A 698 24.48 -1.12 15.86
CA TYR A 698 25.37 -0.59 16.89
C TYR A 698 24.60 -0.04 18.10
N ARG A 699 25.28 0.03 19.25
CA ARG A 699 24.81 0.73 20.45
C ARG A 699 25.49 2.09 20.56
N ARG A 700 24.77 3.04 21.17
CA ARG A 700 25.33 4.32 21.59
C ARG A 700 25.93 4.15 22.99
N VAL A 701 27.25 4.27 23.11
CA VAL A 701 27.95 4.21 24.39
C VAL A 701 28.00 5.60 25.00
N HIS A 702 27.65 5.69 26.27
CA HIS A 702 27.64 6.91 27.07
C HIS A 702 28.60 6.69 28.25
N GLY A 703 29.53 7.61 28.51
CA GLY A 703 30.53 7.43 29.59
C GLY A 703 29.90 7.14 30.96
N GLU A 704 30.41 6.06 31.58
CA GLU A 704 30.14 5.41 32.89
C GLU A 704 28.70 5.02 33.26
N GLU A 705 28.38 3.72 33.09
CA GLU A 705 28.26 2.80 34.23
C GLU A 705 28.93 1.47 33.86
N VAL A 706 29.96 1.08 34.62
CA VAL A 706 30.48 -0.28 34.66
C VAL A 706 29.71 -0.99 35.77
N SER A 707 28.96 -2.04 35.45
CA SER A 707 28.83 -3.17 36.36
C SER A 707 28.83 -4.47 35.56
N GLU A 708 29.94 -5.19 35.66
CA GLU A 708 29.92 -6.64 35.51
C GLU A 708 29.26 -7.23 36.77
N THR A 709 28.61 -8.38 36.57
CA THR A 709 27.94 -9.26 37.53
C THR A 709 26.67 -8.70 38.20
N VAL A 710 25.50 -9.17 37.75
CA VAL A 710 24.63 -10.10 38.51
C VAL A 710 23.78 -10.90 37.50
N LEU A 711 24.14 -12.16 37.26
CA LEU A 711 23.14 -13.20 37.02
C LEU A 711 22.50 -13.43 38.39
N GLU A 712 21.27 -12.98 38.60
CA GLU A 712 20.29 -13.54 39.54
C GLU A 712 19.06 -12.63 39.67
N GLU A 713 17.93 -13.33 39.77
CA GLU A 713 16.56 -12.93 40.04
C GLU A 713 16.40 -11.76 41.01
N VAL A 714 15.68 -10.70 40.61
CA VAL A 714 14.90 -9.89 41.56
C VAL A 714 13.69 -9.29 40.84
N GLY A 715 12.48 -9.70 41.23
CA GLY A 715 11.29 -8.89 41.02
C GLY A 715 11.34 -7.65 41.92
N CYS A 716 11.00 -6.48 41.41
CA CYS A 716 10.46 -5.41 42.23
C CYS A 716 9.67 -4.39 41.40
N GLU A 717 8.67 -3.83 42.05
CA GLU A 717 7.49 -3.14 41.54
C GLU A 717 7.76 -1.83 40.77
N PRO A 718 6.79 -1.39 39.93
CA PRO A 718 6.85 -0.10 39.25
C PRO A 718 6.68 1.04 40.27
N LYS A 719 7.57 2.03 40.22
CA LYS A 719 7.33 3.33 40.88
C LYS A 719 6.31 4.13 40.07
N ASP A 720 5.25 4.52 40.75
CA ASP A 720 4.14 5.32 40.25
C ASP A 720 4.61 6.66 39.64
N VAL A 721 4.31 6.84 38.35
CA VAL A 721 4.19 8.15 37.72
C VAL A 721 2.70 8.43 37.70
N GLU A 722 2.21 9.44 38.42
CA GLU A 722 0.78 9.81 38.37
C GLU A 722 0.40 10.16 36.91
N PRO A 723 -0.56 9.42 36.31
CA PRO A 723 -0.98 9.68 34.94
C PRO A 723 -1.84 10.96 34.87
N GLY A 724 -1.54 11.81 33.89
CA GLY A 724 -2.32 13.03 33.64
C GLY A 724 -3.76 12.72 33.21
N ILE A 725 -4.71 13.55 33.65
CA ILE A 725 -6.14 13.41 33.32
C ILE A 725 -6.35 13.55 31.80
N PRO A 726 -6.92 12.54 31.11
CA PRO A 726 -7.13 12.58 29.66
C PRO A 726 -8.15 13.65 29.24
N GLU A 727 -7.93 14.27 28.06
CA GLU A 727 -8.82 15.27 27.47
C GLU A 727 -9.84 14.60 26.53
N ALA A 728 -11.12 14.95 26.64
CA ALA A 728 -12.17 14.48 25.75
C ALA A 728 -12.20 15.28 24.44
N ILE A 729 -12.55 14.61 23.35
CA ILE A 729 -12.74 15.21 22.03
C ILE A 729 -14.22 15.12 21.60
N PRO A 730 -14.71 16.05 20.75
CA PRO A 730 -16.06 15.99 20.21
C PRO A 730 -16.28 14.74 19.33
N GLY A 731 -17.36 14.00 19.58
CA GLY A 731 -17.82 12.84 18.80
C GLY A 731 -19.13 13.11 18.04
N CYS A 732 -19.69 12.07 17.41
CA CYS A 732 -20.94 12.16 16.67
C CYS A 732 -22.18 12.35 17.57
N HIS A 733 -23.21 13.04 17.08
CA HIS A 733 -24.51 13.22 17.76
C HIS A 733 -24.42 13.78 19.19
N GLY A 734 -23.54 14.78 19.42
CA GLY A 734 -23.38 15.46 20.71
C GLY A 734 -22.72 14.61 21.80
N GLN A 735 -22.04 13.52 21.43
CA GLN A 735 -21.23 12.71 22.33
C GLN A 735 -19.83 13.30 22.49
N LEU A 736 -19.21 13.05 23.63
CA LEU A 736 -17.77 13.22 23.83
C LEU A 736 -17.09 11.86 23.77
N GLN A 737 -15.82 11.84 23.38
CA GLN A 737 -15.00 10.65 23.29
C GLN A 737 -13.70 10.87 24.06
N CYS A 738 -13.21 9.85 24.77
CA CYS A 738 -11.88 9.88 25.35
C CYS A 738 -11.16 8.55 25.15
N LEU A 739 -9.83 8.61 25.04
CA LEU A 739 -8.98 7.43 25.09
C LEU A 739 -8.97 6.90 26.53
N VAL A 740 -9.24 5.61 26.69
CA VAL A 740 -9.17 4.94 27.99
C VAL A 740 -7.68 4.73 28.35
N PRO A 741 -7.17 5.31 29.45
CA PRO A 741 -5.77 5.16 29.85
C PRO A 741 -5.36 3.71 30.10
N ALA A 742 -4.05 3.44 30.05
CA ALA A 742 -3.47 2.10 30.23
C ALA A 742 -3.78 1.49 31.61
N ASP A 743 -3.95 2.35 32.61
CA ASP A 743 -4.20 2.07 34.03
C ASP A 743 -5.70 2.07 34.41
N ALA A 744 -6.61 2.28 33.47
CA ALA A 744 -8.03 2.33 33.73
C ALA A 744 -8.61 0.96 34.12
N ILE A 745 -9.36 0.91 35.22
CA ILE A 745 -9.97 -0.32 35.75
C ILE A 745 -11.35 -0.55 35.08
N PRO A 746 -11.58 -1.68 34.38
CA PRO A 746 -12.91 -2.00 33.84
C PRO A 746 -13.98 -2.07 34.93
N GLY A 747 -15.15 -1.47 34.69
CA GLY A 747 -16.18 -1.29 35.73
C GLY A 747 -15.92 -0.14 36.72
N GLY A 748 -14.75 0.50 36.65
CA GLY A 748 -14.38 1.64 37.50
C GLY A 748 -14.87 3.00 36.97
N THR A 749 -14.27 4.07 37.44
CA THR A 749 -14.54 5.44 36.96
C THR A 749 -13.28 6.08 36.37
N LEU A 750 -13.46 6.94 35.37
CA LEU A 750 -12.38 7.68 34.73
C LEU A 750 -12.67 9.18 34.80
N LYS A 751 -11.68 9.96 35.24
CA LYS A 751 -11.73 11.43 35.19
C LYS A 751 -11.29 11.90 33.81
N VAL A 752 -12.06 12.81 33.22
CA VAL A 752 -11.83 13.32 31.86
C VAL A 752 -12.07 14.81 31.82
N ARG A 753 -11.18 15.58 31.18
CA ARG A 753 -11.36 17.03 30.98
C ARG A 753 -12.24 17.30 29.77
N THR A 754 -13.25 18.16 29.90
CA THR A 754 -14.13 18.50 28.77
C THR A 754 -13.44 19.43 27.77
N PRO A 755 -13.62 19.24 26.44
CA PRO A 755 -12.94 20.05 25.45
C PRO A 755 -13.29 21.53 25.55
N GLY A 756 -12.26 22.38 25.60
CA GLY A 756 -12.42 23.84 25.64
C GLY A 756 -12.80 24.43 27.00
N SER A 757 -12.74 23.64 28.09
CA SER A 757 -12.89 24.14 29.46
C SER A 757 -11.96 23.40 30.44
N ASP A 758 -11.69 23.99 31.60
CA ASP A 758 -10.95 23.32 32.69
C ASP A 758 -11.84 22.40 33.55
N GLN A 759 -13.08 22.16 33.13
CA GLN A 759 -13.99 21.29 33.86
C GLN A 759 -13.60 19.82 33.69
N VAL A 760 -13.46 19.11 34.81
CA VAL A 760 -13.22 17.67 34.86
C VAL A 760 -14.51 16.96 35.26
N ILE A 761 -14.89 15.96 34.47
CA ILE A 761 -16.05 15.11 34.70
C ILE A 761 -15.59 13.67 34.96
N GLU A 762 -16.41 12.91 35.66
CA GLU A 762 -16.15 11.51 35.97
C GLU A 762 -17.14 10.62 35.21
N ILE A 763 -16.62 9.64 34.48
CA ILE A 763 -17.40 8.73 33.65
C ILE A 763 -17.24 7.30 34.13
N ALA A 764 -18.34 6.55 34.19
CA ALA A 764 -18.31 5.13 34.51
C ALA A 764 -17.79 4.34 33.30
N LEU A 765 -16.85 3.44 33.56
CA LEU A 765 -16.26 2.54 32.58
C LEU A 765 -17.11 1.26 32.49
N PRO A 766 -17.51 0.81 31.29
CA PRO A 766 -18.15 -0.49 31.12
C PRO A 766 -17.26 -1.64 31.62
N GLU A 767 -17.85 -2.72 32.13
CA GLU A 767 -17.10 -3.92 32.58
C GLU A 767 -16.24 -4.56 31.46
N ALA A 768 -16.61 -4.35 30.19
CA ALA A 768 -15.90 -4.87 29.03
C ALA A 768 -14.92 -3.85 28.39
N VAL A 769 -14.70 -2.68 28.99
CA VAL A 769 -13.84 -1.64 28.40
C VAL A 769 -12.37 -2.09 28.39
N ARG A 770 -11.64 -1.78 27.32
CA ARG A 770 -10.21 -2.12 27.19
C ARG A 770 -9.34 -0.87 27.30
N PRO A 771 -8.23 -0.89 28.06
CA PRO A 771 -7.23 0.17 28.00
C PRO A 771 -6.78 0.43 26.55
N GLY A 772 -6.70 1.70 26.15
CA GLY A 772 -6.41 2.12 24.77
C GLY A 772 -7.61 2.15 23.82
N SER A 773 -8.80 1.74 24.25
CA SER A 773 -10.05 1.91 23.46
C SER A 773 -10.59 3.33 23.56
N ILE A 774 -11.39 3.75 22.57
CA ILE A 774 -12.14 5.02 22.63
C ILE A 774 -13.48 4.75 23.30
N LEU A 775 -13.73 5.41 24.43
CA LEU A 775 -15.02 5.39 25.09
C LEU A 775 -15.84 6.61 24.67
N ALA A 776 -17.01 6.39 24.09
CA ALA A 776 -17.98 7.43 23.79
C ALA A 776 -18.99 7.57 24.93
N PHE A 777 -19.24 8.79 25.38
CA PHE A 777 -20.17 9.09 26.47
C PHE A 777 -20.92 10.40 26.23
N ARG A 778 -22.05 10.59 26.91
CA ARG A 778 -22.80 11.85 26.90
C ARG A 778 -22.73 12.48 28.28
N VAL A 779 -22.40 13.76 28.32
CA VAL A 779 -22.57 14.58 29.51
C VAL A 779 -24.06 14.93 29.58
N ARG A 780 -24.76 14.44 30.60
CA ARG A 780 -26.10 14.96 30.90
C ARG A 780 -25.92 16.37 31.49
N PRO A 781 -26.76 17.35 31.14
CA PRO A 781 -26.67 18.71 31.68
C PRO A 781 -26.68 18.76 33.20
#